data_AF-A0A2N3YMH4-F1
#
_entry.id   AF-A0A2N3YMH4-F1
#
_cell.length_a   1.000
_cell.length_b   1.000
_cell.length_c   1.000
_cell.angle_alpha   90.00
_cell.angle_beta   90.00
_cell.angle_gamma   90.00
#
_symmetry.space_group_name_H-M   'P 1'
#
loop_
_entity.id
_entity.type
_entity.pdbx_description
1 polymer ?
#
loop_
_entity_poly.entity_id
_entity_poly.type
_entity_poly.pdbx_seq_one_letter_code
_entity_poly.pdbx_strand_id
1 'polypeptide(L)'
;MSPTTLRPGARALGALLVSAALVGASSAAFADVAPDASGTPTTSASPSVSPTETSPGPSATASPSPSATATPSATATPSATATPTPTSSSSSADAAAGLVPGGTSARYGIAAAAGPATSTDPVLVGADYLERELVTTKYTLPIVFGGVEYPQYGLVADAVLALDAAGTGQDAAAVATRTLADHLVDYLGFGDATEVPAGPLAKLLNVAVAQGVDPTAFGGTDLVATLQGLEQPTGRFSDRSQYGDNSNTFGQSFALIGLTRAGVGVSPQARAYLVAQQCPGGGFQLYETDAGCTSDTAADPDATAMAVQALLVVGGQAAAASAGLDYLAGLQDASGGVPGAGLTATLNANSTGLAGQAFLAGGRTAQARAAVRYLTTLQYGCALPAVLRGGIAYDSAAYQTQVTKGAGAVTTDQDRRSTSQGLLALAGVPLGAVTAAGAEAQAPSLACAAAAAGLATAGLVAAAVPAAAAACSGTSGVTVVVDTGSSVVTACAPGDPSSGLQALSLAGFGVTQVQTQPGFVCRINDFPGSDPCHSTPPATAYWAYYHAARGGSWSYSSTGAGSYDPQPGTVQGWRFGSGQQPRIAPPAPSATTSTPRTTSTPRTTTAAPKPASSPRRTPTAPRATNGSTAAGTTPATPEARPSTAPSGSATATPSPSASASGPASGSPSPTDDATPTDGPTPVASAPTSGDAEPGGVPLLAGGALIALVAGGAGWTVWRRRG
;
A
#
# COMPACT_ATOMS: atom_id res chain seq x y z
N MET A 1 -16.49 -2.04 45.28
CA MET A 1 -16.51 -0.57 45.49
C MET A 1 -17.34 0.03 44.37
N SER A 2 -18.23 0.99 44.66
CA SER A 2 -19.25 1.44 43.71
C SER A 2 -18.69 2.28 42.55
N PRO A 3 -19.19 2.11 41.31
CA PRO A 3 -18.80 2.94 40.17
C PRO A 3 -19.74 4.14 40.02
N THR A 4 -19.26 5.37 40.13
CA THR A 4 -20.01 6.56 39.66
C THR A 4 -19.10 7.78 39.42
N THR A 5 -19.48 8.61 38.45
CA THR A 5 -19.00 9.99 38.17
C THR A 5 -17.63 10.17 37.49
N LEU A 6 -17.52 9.73 36.23
CA LEU A 6 -16.74 10.49 35.23
C LEU A 6 -17.57 11.69 34.75
N ARG A 7 -16.93 12.86 34.60
CA ARG A 7 -17.63 14.15 34.38
C ARG A 7 -17.99 14.38 32.89
N PRO A 8 -19.05 15.16 32.58
CA PRO A 8 -19.52 15.38 31.20
C PRO A 8 -18.45 15.89 30.21
N GLY A 9 -17.49 16.69 30.68
CA GLY A 9 -16.44 17.26 29.82
C GLY A 9 -15.52 16.24 29.15
N ALA A 10 -15.38 15.02 29.70
CA ALA A 10 -14.59 13.96 29.07
C ALA A 10 -15.28 13.37 27.82
N ARG A 11 -16.62 13.45 27.72
CA ARG A 11 -17.39 12.92 26.59
C ARG A 11 -17.34 13.82 25.36
N ALA A 12 -17.25 15.14 25.56
CA ALA A 12 -17.14 16.10 24.45
C ALA A 12 -15.80 16.01 23.69
N LEU A 13 -14.70 15.65 24.36
CA LEU A 13 -13.43 15.35 23.66
C LEU A 13 -13.50 14.04 22.85
N GLY A 14 -14.24 13.03 23.31
CA GLY A 14 -14.48 11.79 22.56
C GLY A 14 -15.14 12.08 21.20
N ALA A 15 -16.16 12.94 21.18
CA ALA A 15 -16.84 13.34 19.94
C ALA A 15 -15.97 14.15 18.96
N LEU A 16 -14.91 14.82 19.42
CA LEU A 16 -13.93 15.47 18.52
C LEU A 16 -12.89 14.47 17.98
N LEU A 17 -12.61 13.39 18.72
CA LEU A 17 -11.76 12.29 18.28
C LEU A 17 -12.46 11.38 17.25
N VAL A 18 -13.80 11.34 17.21
CA VAL A 18 -14.57 10.64 16.17
C VAL A 18 -14.11 11.04 14.76
N SER A 19 -13.90 12.34 14.49
CA SER A 19 -13.41 12.83 13.19
C SER A 19 -11.94 12.50 12.89
N ALA A 20 -11.16 12.02 13.87
CA ALA A 20 -9.74 11.67 13.72
C ALA A 20 -9.46 10.15 13.90
N ALA A 21 -10.44 9.38 14.39
CA ALA A 21 -10.32 7.95 14.66
C ALA A 21 -11.20 7.06 13.75
N LEU A 22 -12.29 7.60 13.18
CA LEU A 22 -13.10 6.93 12.15
C LEU A 22 -12.70 7.32 10.71
N VAL A 23 -11.76 8.25 10.56
CA VAL A 23 -11.13 8.59 9.28
C VAL A 23 -9.69 8.09 9.29
N GLY A 24 -9.21 7.54 8.17
CA GLY A 24 -7.77 7.30 7.94
C GLY A 24 -6.93 8.57 7.79
N ALA A 25 -7.42 9.72 8.27
CA ALA A 25 -6.78 11.02 8.10
C ALA A 25 -5.69 11.23 9.16
N SER A 26 -4.45 11.33 8.69
CA SER A 26 -3.29 11.61 9.52
C SER A 26 -3.46 12.91 10.32
N SER A 27 -3.41 12.81 11.65
CA SER A 27 -3.20 13.98 12.52
C SER A 27 -1.72 14.41 12.45
N ALA A 28 -1.36 15.18 11.41
CA ALA A 28 -0.04 15.78 11.29
C ALA A 28 0.16 16.89 12.34
N ALA A 29 1.33 16.92 12.97
CA ALA A 29 1.63 17.85 14.05
C ALA A 29 1.79 19.29 13.55
N PHE A 30 1.27 20.25 14.32
CA PHE A 30 1.59 21.67 14.15
C PHE A 30 3.05 21.93 14.54
N ALA A 31 3.78 22.66 13.68
CA ALA A 31 5.05 23.29 14.00
C ALA A 31 4.93 24.79 13.74
N ASP A 32 5.32 25.61 14.72
CA ASP A 32 5.24 27.06 14.66
C ASP A 32 6.15 27.63 13.55
N VAL A 33 5.57 28.46 12.68
CA VAL A 33 6.33 29.39 11.82
C VAL A 33 5.65 30.76 11.90
N ALA A 34 6.32 31.72 12.53
CA ALA A 34 5.91 33.12 12.53
C ALA A 34 6.14 33.73 11.12
N PRO A 35 5.25 34.61 10.63
CA PRO A 35 5.37 35.20 9.31
C PRO A 35 6.36 36.36 9.29
N ASP A 36 7.08 36.51 8.19
CA ASP A 36 7.79 37.74 7.84
C ASP A 36 7.16 38.35 6.58
N ALA A 37 7.17 39.69 6.47
CA ALA A 37 6.22 40.42 5.63
C ALA A 37 6.87 41.14 4.43
N SER A 38 6.19 41.16 3.27
CA SER A 38 6.11 42.33 2.36
C SER A 38 5.35 42.03 1.04
N GLY A 39 4.59 43.00 0.52
CA GLY A 39 4.04 42.98 -0.85
C GLY A 39 2.56 43.40 -0.97
N THR A 40 2.29 44.70 -1.22
CA THR A 40 0.93 45.28 -1.38
C THR A 40 0.36 45.16 -2.81
N PRO A 41 -0.98 45.19 -3.00
CA PRO A 41 -1.65 45.04 -4.30
C PRO A 41 -2.18 46.36 -4.91
N THR A 42 -2.70 46.29 -6.15
CA THR A 42 -3.41 47.40 -6.82
C THR A 42 -4.76 46.95 -7.41
N THR A 43 -5.75 47.85 -7.44
CA THR A 43 -7.18 47.59 -7.70
C THR A 43 -7.68 48.07 -9.08
N SER A 44 -8.83 47.52 -9.55
CA SER A 44 -9.85 48.32 -10.27
C SER A 44 -11.22 47.63 -10.43
N ALA A 45 -12.23 48.43 -10.78
CA ALA A 45 -13.67 48.20 -10.49
C ALA A 45 -14.56 47.69 -11.65
N SER A 46 -15.81 47.32 -11.31
CA SER A 46 -16.95 47.06 -12.22
C SER A 46 -17.61 48.35 -12.77
N PRO A 47 -18.67 48.27 -13.61
CA PRO A 47 -20.05 48.39 -13.08
C PRO A 47 -21.14 47.57 -13.82
N SER A 48 -22.42 47.86 -13.53
CA SER A 48 -23.66 47.04 -13.72
C SER A 48 -24.69 47.64 -14.71
N VAL A 49 -25.88 47.01 -14.88
CA VAL A 49 -27.26 47.57 -15.07
C VAL A 49 -28.21 46.71 -15.98
N SER A 50 -29.51 46.63 -15.64
CA SER A 50 -30.67 46.06 -16.41
C SER A 50 -31.73 47.17 -16.65
N PRO A 51 -32.90 47.01 -17.38
CA PRO A 51 -34.14 46.38 -16.81
C PRO A 51 -35.37 46.00 -17.75
N THR A 52 -36.46 45.47 -17.12
CA THR A 52 -37.97 45.53 -17.33
C THR A 52 -38.84 44.94 -18.51
N GLU A 53 -39.94 44.23 -18.11
CA GLU A 53 -41.38 44.15 -18.59
C GLU A 53 -41.77 43.70 -20.05
N THR A 54 -43.00 43.21 -20.42
CA THR A 54 -44.40 43.14 -19.84
C THR A 54 -45.22 41.88 -20.36
N SER A 55 -46.53 41.69 -20.02
CA SER A 55 -47.39 40.49 -20.30
C SER A 55 -48.82 40.81 -20.85
N PRO A 56 -49.56 39.89 -21.55
CA PRO A 56 -50.84 39.29 -21.04
C PRO A 56 -51.28 37.87 -21.57
N GLY A 57 -52.34 37.23 -21.01
CA GLY A 57 -52.94 35.90 -21.38
C GLY A 57 -54.22 35.95 -22.27
N PRO A 58 -55.25 35.03 -22.25
CA PRO A 58 -55.49 33.77 -21.45
C PRO A 58 -56.23 32.57 -22.20
N SER A 59 -56.68 31.52 -21.43
CA SER A 59 -57.91 30.64 -21.61
C SER A 59 -57.89 29.16 -22.13
N ALA A 60 -58.51 28.26 -21.32
CA ALA A 60 -59.58 27.26 -21.64
C ALA A 60 -59.36 25.72 -21.89
N THR A 61 -59.68 24.91 -20.85
CA THR A 61 -60.51 23.65 -20.79
C THR A 61 -60.03 22.20 -21.16
N ALA A 62 -60.44 21.26 -20.28
CA ALA A 62 -60.98 19.89 -20.50
C ALA A 62 -60.13 18.61 -20.20
N SER A 63 -60.81 17.61 -19.59
CA SER A 63 -60.42 16.22 -19.23
C SER A 63 -61.29 15.22 -20.08
N PRO A 64 -61.22 13.84 -20.01
CA PRO A 64 -60.78 12.95 -18.91
C PRO A 64 -60.05 11.61 -19.26
N SER A 65 -59.71 10.86 -18.19
CA SER A 65 -59.37 9.43 -17.95
C SER A 65 -60.15 8.29 -18.70
N PRO A 66 -59.90 6.95 -18.48
CA PRO A 66 -58.68 6.16 -18.14
C PRO A 66 -58.59 4.72 -18.80
N SER A 67 -57.63 3.88 -18.36
CA SER A 67 -57.67 2.37 -18.32
C SER A 67 -57.49 1.58 -19.64
N ALA A 68 -57.00 0.32 -19.71
CA ALA A 68 -56.40 -0.63 -18.73
C ALA A 68 -55.53 -1.75 -19.40
N THR A 69 -54.80 -2.47 -18.55
CA THR A 69 -54.03 -3.74 -18.64
C THR A 69 -54.51 -4.87 -19.58
N ALA A 70 -53.58 -5.61 -20.22
CA ALA A 70 -53.74 -7.06 -20.52
C ALA A 70 -52.44 -7.83 -20.91
N THR A 71 -52.18 -8.95 -20.22
CA THR A 71 -51.35 -10.14 -20.55
C THR A 71 -51.86 -11.27 -19.61
N PRO A 72 -51.56 -12.59 -19.76
CA PRO A 72 -50.90 -13.34 -20.82
C PRO A 72 -51.69 -14.60 -21.29
N SER A 73 -51.11 -15.46 -22.14
CA SER A 73 -51.44 -16.91 -22.23
C SER A 73 -50.35 -17.71 -22.98
N ALA A 74 -50.34 -19.04 -22.83
CA ALA A 74 -49.18 -19.90 -23.09
C ALA A 74 -49.52 -21.22 -23.84
N THR A 75 -48.45 -22.00 -24.08
CA THR A 75 -48.44 -23.48 -24.26
C THR A 75 -48.65 -24.07 -25.66
N ALA A 76 -47.61 -24.77 -26.18
CA ALA A 76 -47.70 -26.16 -26.69
C ALA A 76 -46.31 -26.77 -27.04
N THR A 77 -46.17 -28.08 -26.78
CA THR A 77 -45.09 -29.05 -27.16
C THR A 77 -45.82 -30.25 -27.85
N PRO A 78 -45.23 -31.35 -28.44
CA PRO A 78 -43.92 -32.01 -28.14
C PRO A 78 -43.18 -32.76 -29.29
N SER A 79 -42.11 -33.51 -28.90
CA SER A 79 -41.38 -34.64 -29.55
C SER A 79 -39.96 -34.28 -30.08
N ALA A 80 -38.86 -34.71 -29.43
CA ALA A 80 -38.21 -36.06 -29.44
C ALA A 80 -37.37 -36.30 -30.73
N THR A 81 -36.12 -36.81 -30.76
CA THR A 81 -35.32 -37.66 -29.85
C THR A 81 -33.80 -37.50 -30.13
N ALA A 82 -32.92 -37.50 -29.11
CA ALA A 82 -31.57 -38.11 -29.13
C ALA A 82 -30.86 -37.99 -27.76
N THR A 83 -30.13 -39.03 -27.34
CA THR A 83 -29.36 -39.09 -26.07
C THR A 83 -28.00 -39.73 -26.36
N PRO A 84 -26.93 -39.30 -25.66
CA PRO A 84 -26.32 -40.25 -24.73
C PRO A 84 -25.95 -39.64 -23.35
N THR A 85 -26.47 -40.29 -22.32
CA THR A 85 -25.87 -40.63 -21.02
C THR A 85 -24.90 -39.67 -20.32
N PRO A 86 -25.29 -39.21 -19.12
CA PRO A 86 -24.44 -39.25 -17.92
C PRO A 86 -25.00 -40.26 -16.91
N THR A 87 -24.15 -41.14 -16.37
CA THR A 87 -24.57 -42.11 -15.35
C THR A 87 -24.36 -41.56 -13.96
N SER A 88 -25.46 -41.18 -13.30
CA SER A 88 -25.48 -40.88 -11.86
C SER A 88 -25.43 -42.16 -11.02
N SER A 89 -24.76 -42.12 -9.86
CA SER A 89 -25.20 -42.85 -8.67
C SER A 89 -24.55 -42.24 -7.43
N SER A 90 -25.41 -41.72 -6.55
CA SER A 90 -25.09 -41.10 -5.27
C SER A 90 -24.78 -42.13 -4.19
N SER A 91 -23.87 -41.78 -3.27
CA SER A 91 -23.96 -42.24 -1.88
C SER A 91 -23.65 -41.08 -0.95
N SER A 92 -24.67 -40.58 -0.28
CA SER A 92 -24.57 -39.59 0.80
C SER A 92 -23.84 -40.20 1.99
N ALA A 93 -22.94 -39.44 2.61
CA ALA A 93 -22.52 -39.66 3.99
C ALA A 93 -22.35 -38.29 4.65
N ASP A 94 -23.09 -38.05 5.72
CA ASP A 94 -23.00 -36.85 6.52
C ASP A 94 -21.56 -36.63 7.04
N ALA A 95 -21.02 -35.44 6.79
CA ALA A 95 -19.96 -34.85 7.58
C ALA A 95 -20.54 -33.62 8.26
N ALA A 96 -21.40 -33.84 9.26
CA ALA A 96 -21.88 -32.78 10.13
C ALA A 96 -20.69 -32.03 10.74
N ALA A 97 -20.80 -30.70 10.80
CA ALA A 97 -19.78 -29.85 11.39
C ALA A 97 -19.56 -30.20 12.86
N GLY A 98 -18.46 -30.87 13.16
CA GLY A 98 -17.93 -30.95 14.51
C GLY A 98 -17.16 -29.68 14.82
N LEU A 99 -17.80 -28.71 15.49
CA LEU A 99 -17.06 -27.73 16.29
C LEU A 99 -16.18 -28.53 17.26
N VAL A 100 -14.86 -28.42 17.12
CA VAL A 100 -13.91 -29.05 18.04
C VAL A 100 -13.75 -28.11 19.24
N PRO A 101 -14.16 -28.52 20.46
CA PRO A 101 -13.85 -27.74 21.66
C PRO A 101 -12.34 -27.68 21.86
N GLY A 102 -11.83 -26.52 22.28
CA GLY A 102 -10.39 -26.28 22.37
C GLY A 102 -9.65 -27.26 23.29
N GLY A 103 -8.40 -27.56 22.94
CA GLY A 103 -7.44 -28.21 23.83
C GLY A 103 -7.17 -29.69 23.55
N THR A 104 -6.20 -29.97 22.68
CA THR A 104 -4.96 -30.67 23.06
C THR A 104 -4.02 -30.81 21.86
N SER A 105 -2.85 -30.19 21.94
CA SER A 105 -1.76 -30.45 21.00
C SER A 105 -1.36 -31.93 21.02
N ALA A 106 -0.86 -32.43 19.88
CA ALA A 106 -0.38 -33.81 19.65
C ALA A 106 -1.47 -34.91 19.47
N ARG A 107 -1.91 -35.10 18.21
CA ARG A 107 -2.29 -36.44 17.69
C ARG A 107 -1.71 -36.84 16.32
N TYR A 108 -1.03 -35.94 15.61
CA TYR A 108 -0.10 -36.31 14.54
C TYR A 108 1.23 -35.56 14.74
N GLY A 109 2.23 -36.30 15.23
CA GLY A 109 3.52 -35.74 15.65
C GLY A 109 4.46 -35.46 14.49
N ILE A 110 4.16 -34.42 13.72
CA ILE A 110 5.20 -33.64 13.05
C ILE A 110 5.17 -32.28 13.75
N ALA A 111 6.16 -32.01 14.60
CA ALA A 111 6.39 -30.65 15.04
C ALA A 111 6.71 -29.84 13.78
N ALA A 112 5.98 -28.75 13.53
CA ALA A 112 6.36 -27.80 12.50
C ALA A 112 7.84 -27.46 12.74
N ALA A 113 8.67 -27.66 11.71
CA ALA A 113 10.08 -27.38 11.83
C ALA A 113 10.20 -25.86 12.01
N ALA A 114 10.59 -25.43 13.21
CA ALA A 114 10.67 -24.01 13.54
C ALA A 114 11.44 -23.28 12.44
N GLY A 115 10.81 -22.24 11.87
CA GLY A 115 11.37 -21.47 10.77
C GLY A 115 12.73 -20.86 11.13
N PRO A 116 13.48 -20.36 10.13
CA PRO A 116 14.73 -19.67 10.41
C PRO A 116 14.45 -18.49 11.35
N ALA A 117 15.17 -18.35 12.47
CA ALA A 117 14.94 -17.26 13.44
C ALA A 117 15.23 -15.84 12.90
N THR A 118 15.61 -15.73 11.64
CA THR A 118 16.17 -14.55 11.00
C THR A 118 15.88 -14.59 9.50
N SER A 119 15.43 -13.47 8.90
CA SER A 119 15.04 -13.38 7.49
C SER A 119 15.50 -12.08 6.82
N THR A 120 15.55 -12.10 5.48
CA THR A 120 15.69 -10.91 4.62
C THR A 120 14.45 -10.68 3.75
N ASP A 121 13.41 -11.48 3.92
CA ASP A 121 12.13 -11.33 3.20
C ASP A 121 11.38 -10.11 3.76
N PRO A 122 11.01 -9.10 2.93
CA PRO A 122 10.35 -7.89 3.39
C PRO A 122 9.00 -8.16 4.07
N VAL A 123 8.28 -9.23 3.70
CA VAL A 123 7.02 -9.61 4.34
C VAL A 123 7.29 -10.08 5.76
N LEU A 124 8.20 -11.05 5.91
CA LEU A 124 8.45 -11.71 7.18
C LEU A 124 9.08 -10.78 8.22
N VAL A 125 9.95 -9.86 7.80
CA VAL A 125 10.54 -8.87 8.72
C VAL A 125 9.57 -7.73 9.06
N GLY A 126 8.60 -7.43 8.18
CA GLY A 126 7.48 -6.54 8.49
C GLY A 126 6.53 -7.14 9.53
N ALA A 127 6.32 -8.46 9.48
CA ALA A 127 5.58 -9.18 10.49
C ALA A 127 6.30 -9.20 11.85
N ASP A 128 7.64 -9.41 11.89
CA ASP A 128 8.44 -9.31 13.14
C ASP A 128 8.33 -7.93 13.79
N TYR A 129 8.30 -6.86 12.99
CA TYR A 129 8.04 -5.52 13.52
C TYR A 129 6.66 -5.42 14.19
N LEU A 130 5.60 -5.89 13.54
CA LEU A 130 4.24 -5.83 14.11
C LEU A 130 4.10 -6.73 15.35
N GLU A 131 4.70 -7.92 15.35
CA GLU A 131 4.76 -8.81 16.51
C GLU A 131 5.42 -8.11 17.71
N ARG A 132 6.60 -7.50 17.49
CA ARG A 132 7.31 -6.75 18.55
C ARG A 132 6.53 -5.54 19.05
N GLU A 133 5.88 -4.78 18.17
CA GLU A 133 5.08 -3.62 18.56
C GLU A 133 3.81 -4.03 19.32
N LEU A 134 3.11 -5.10 18.91
CA LEU A 134 1.99 -5.67 19.66
C LEU A 134 2.42 -6.09 21.07
N VAL A 135 3.48 -6.88 21.20
CA VAL A 135 3.99 -7.33 22.51
C VAL A 135 4.43 -6.15 23.39
N THR A 136 5.22 -5.23 22.84
CA THR A 136 5.78 -4.08 23.58
C THR A 136 4.68 -3.12 24.06
N THR A 137 3.64 -2.93 23.24
CA THR A 137 2.48 -2.08 23.57
C THR A 137 1.36 -2.82 24.29
N LYS A 138 1.60 -4.05 24.78
CA LYS A 138 0.60 -4.88 25.48
C LYS A 138 -0.70 -5.04 24.69
N TYR A 139 -0.58 -5.21 23.37
CA TYR A 139 -1.68 -5.42 22.42
C TYR A 139 -2.66 -4.24 22.32
N THR A 140 -2.19 -3.01 22.55
CA THR A 140 -3.02 -1.79 22.45
C THR A 140 -2.58 -0.81 21.36
N LEU A 141 -1.35 -0.93 20.83
CA LEU A 141 -0.75 -0.05 19.80
C LEU A 141 -1.09 1.45 19.99
N PRO A 142 -0.88 2.05 21.17
CA PRO A 142 -1.58 3.25 21.56
C PRO A 142 -1.06 4.52 20.89
N ILE A 143 -1.92 5.54 20.86
CA ILE A 143 -1.62 6.91 20.43
C ILE A 143 -1.65 7.86 21.63
N VAL A 144 -0.82 8.90 21.61
CA VAL A 144 -0.83 9.96 22.63
C VAL A 144 -1.52 11.19 22.06
N PHE A 145 -2.62 11.61 22.69
CA PHE A 145 -3.36 12.82 22.33
C PHE A 145 -3.54 13.69 23.58
N GLY A 146 -3.19 14.98 23.50
CA GLY A 146 -3.26 15.89 24.65
C GLY A 146 -2.42 15.48 25.87
N GLY A 147 -1.39 14.64 25.68
CA GLY A 147 -0.60 14.05 26.77
C GLY A 147 -1.23 12.83 27.45
N VAL A 148 -2.38 12.34 26.96
CA VAL A 148 -3.05 11.13 27.42
C VAL A 148 -2.85 10.02 26.38
N GLU A 149 -2.55 8.81 26.85
CA GLU A 149 -2.40 7.61 26.02
C GLU A 149 -3.75 6.91 25.83
N TYR A 150 -4.07 6.56 24.59
CA TYR A 150 -5.32 5.90 24.19
C TYR A 150 -5.04 4.61 23.40
N PRO A 151 -5.69 3.48 23.71
CA PRO A 151 -5.55 2.25 22.94
C PRO A 151 -6.16 2.40 21.54
N GLN A 152 -5.50 1.87 20.53
CA GLN A 152 -5.93 1.90 19.12
C GLN A 152 -6.37 0.51 18.67
N TYR A 153 -7.45 -0.03 19.25
CA TYR A 153 -7.95 -1.37 18.91
C TYR A 153 -8.25 -1.55 17.40
N GLY A 154 -8.69 -0.49 16.71
CA GLY A 154 -8.87 -0.52 15.26
C GLY A 154 -7.58 -0.70 14.44
N LEU A 155 -6.42 -0.33 15.01
CA LEU A 155 -5.09 -0.58 14.45
C LEU A 155 -4.55 -1.95 14.88
N VAL A 156 -4.90 -2.44 16.07
CA VAL A 156 -4.63 -3.83 16.50
C VAL A 156 -5.33 -4.82 15.56
N ALA A 157 -6.56 -4.54 15.14
CA ALA A 157 -7.27 -5.31 14.13
C ALA A 157 -6.58 -5.29 12.75
N ASP A 158 -6.05 -4.14 12.32
CA ASP A 158 -5.26 -4.05 11.08
C ASP A 158 -3.96 -4.88 11.19
N ALA A 159 -3.27 -4.83 12.33
CA ALA A 159 -2.06 -5.59 12.58
C ALA A 159 -2.31 -7.12 12.58
N VAL A 160 -3.43 -7.60 13.14
CA VAL A 160 -3.83 -9.02 13.06
C VAL A 160 -4.03 -9.44 11.61
N LEU A 161 -4.81 -8.69 10.83
CA LEU A 161 -5.04 -8.98 9.42
C LEU A 161 -3.73 -8.97 8.59
N ALA A 162 -2.78 -8.11 8.96
CA ALA A 162 -1.47 -8.04 8.33
C ALA A 162 -0.57 -9.25 8.64
N LEU A 163 -0.60 -9.76 9.88
CA LEU A 163 0.09 -10.99 10.29
C LEU A 163 -0.53 -12.24 9.63
N ASP A 164 -1.86 -12.27 9.53
CA ASP A 164 -2.60 -13.32 8.82
C ASP A 164 -2.28 -13.32 7.32
N ALA A 165 -2.16 -12.15 6.69
CA ALA A 165 -1.75 -12.04 5.29
C ALA A 165 -0.29 -12.49 5.10
N ALA A 166 0.60 -12.10 6.02
CA ALA A 166 2.02 -12.49 6.02
C ALA A 166 2.26 -13.99 6.32
N GLY A 167 1.25 -14.71 6.81
CA GLY A 167 1.36 -16.14 7.13
C GLY A 167 2.29 -16.43 8.30
N THR A 168 2.48 -15.49 9.23
CA THR A 168 3.41 -15.64 10.36
C THR A 168 3.07 -14.71 11.55
N GLY A 169 3.73 -14.88 12.70
CA GLY A 169 3.51 -14.07 13.92
C GLY A 169 2.21 -14.39 14.68
N GLN A 170 1.68 -15.60 14.50
CA GLN A 170 0.37 -16.00 15.02
C GLN A 170 0.26 -16.06 16.56
N ASP A 171 1.36 -16.23 17.30
CA ASP A 171 1.35 -16.14 18.77
C ASP A 171 0.88 -14.74 19.23
N ALA A 172 1.38 -13.68 18.60
CA ALA A 172 0.94 -12.31 18.88
C ALA A 172 -0.44 -12.01 18.29
N ALA A 173 -0.74 -12.49 17.08
CA ALA A 173 -2.06 -12.31 16.47
C ALA A 173 -3.18 -12.94 17.32
N ALA A 174 -2.97 -14.16 17.84
CA ALA A 174 -3.94 -14.86 18.69
C ALA A 174 -4.09 -14.25 20.10
N VAL A 175 -3.09 -13.51 20.61
CA VAL A 175 -3.25 -12.69 21.82
C VAL A 175 -4.01 -11.41 21.49
N ALA A 176 -3.61 -10.69 20.43
CA ALA A 176 -4.26 -9.47 19.97
C ALA A 176 -5.76 -9.68 19.68
N THR A 177 -6.12 -10.79 19.02
CA THR A 177 -7.52 -11.17 18.73
C THR A 177 -8.33 -11.40 20.01
N ARG A 178 -7.73 -11.98 21.06
CA ARG A 178 -8.39 -12.09 22.38
C ARG A 178 -8.51 -10.73 23.06
N THR A 179 -7.50 -9.87 22.98
CA THR A 179 -7.59 -8.48 23.46
C THR A 179 -8.71 -7.72 22.76
N LEU A 180 -8.92 -7.90 21.45
CA LEU A 180 -10.04 -7.32 20.70
C LEU A 180 -11.40 -7.86 21.15
N ALA A 181 -11.49 -9.14 21.51
CA ALA A 181 -12.70 -9.75 22.06
C ALA A 181 -13.01 -9.24 23.49
N ASP A 182 -11.99 -9.18 24.35
CA ASP A 182 -12.10 -8.69 25.73
C ASP A 182 -12.45 -7.19 25.79
N HIS A 183 -11.98 -6.41 24.81
CA HIS A 183 -12.21 -4.96 24.69
C HIS A 183 -13.18 -4.57 23.56
N LEU A 184 -14.09 -5.47 23.16
CA LEU A 184 -15.06 -5.24 22.08
C LEU A 184 -15.86 -3.93 22.27
N VAL A 185 -16.39 -3.70 23.47
CA VAL A 185 -17.21 -2.51 23.78
C VAL A 185 -16.34 -1.24 23.87
N ASP A 186 -15.08 -1.36 24.28
CA ASP A 186 -14.15 -0.23 24.31
C ASP A 186 -13.77 0.20 22.88
N TYR A 187 -13.61 -0.75 21.94
CA TYR A 187 -13.34 -0.45 20.54
C TYR A 187 -14.57 0.09 19.81
N LEU A 188 -15.72 -0.57 19.93
CA LEU A 188 -16.93 -0.20 19.19
C LEU A 188 -17.56 1.09 19.71
N GLY A 189 -17.65 1.26 21.03
CA GLY A 189 -18.46 2.30 21.66
C GLY A 189 -17.76 3.15 22.70
N PHE A 190 -16.43 3.10 22.79
CA PHE A 190 -15.64 3.77 23.82
C PHE A 190 -16.12 3.47 25.26
N GLY A 191 -16.61 2.24 25.48
CA GLY A 191 -17.16 1.76 26.75
C GLY A 191 -18.70 1.81 26.85
N ASP A 192 -19.40 2.31 25.84
CA ASP A 192 -20.88 2.28 25.77
C ASP A 192 -21.36 1.15 24.82
N ALA A 193 -22.00 0.12 25.38
CA ALA A 193 -22.49 -1.03 24.61
C ALA A 193 -23.74 -0.73 23.74
N THR A 194 -24.31 0.47 23.83
CA THR A 194 -25.42 0.88 22.95
C THR A 194 -24.93 1.38 21.59
N GLU A 195 -23.70 1.91 21.56
CA GLU A 195 -22.98 2.40 20.39
C GLU A 195 -22.41 1.20 19.60
N VAL A 196 -22.94 1.00 18.39
CA VAL A 196 -22.51 -0.09 17.49
C VAL A 196 -22.28 0.47 16.08
N PRO A 197 -21.05 0.91 15.77
CA PRO A 197 -20.71 1.39 14.45
C PRO A 197 -20.46 0.23 13.48
N ALA A 198 -21.01 0.33 12.27
CA ALA A 198 -21.06 -0.78 11.32
C ALA A 198 -19.67 -1.16 10.79
N GLY A 199 -18.84 -0.16 10.46
CA GLY A 199 -17.50 -0.38 9.91
C GLY A 199 -16.53 -1.10 10.88
N PRO A 200 -16.35 -0.62 12.12
CA PRO A 200 -15.55 -1.30 13.14
C PRO A 200 -16.06 -2.72 13.47
N LEU A 201 -17.38 -2.92 13.55
CA LEU A 201 -17.98 -4.24 13.75
C LEU A 201 -17.66 -5.19 12.59
N ALA A 202 -17.78 -4.70 11.35
CA ALA A 202 -17.43 -5.45 10.16
C ALA A 202 -15.92 -5.75 10.08
N LYS A 203 -15.04 -4.85 10.55
CA LYS A 203 -13.60 -5.13 10.67
C LYS A 203 -13.35 -6.29 11.64
N LEU A 204 -14.00 -6.29 12.81
CA LEU A 204 -13.91 -7.42 13.76
C LEU A 204 -14.42 -8.74 13.15
N LEU A 205 -15.47 -8.71 12.33
CA LEU A 205 -15.94 -9.90 11.61
C LEU A 205 -14.87 -10.45 10.66
N ASN A 206 -14.13 -9.58 9.96
CA ASN A 206 -13.02 -10.00 9.10
C ASN A 206 -11.86 -10.58 9.91
N VAL A 207 -11.51 -9.99 11.06
CA VAL A 207 -10.51 -10.56 12.00
C VAL A 207 -10.95 -11.94 12.47
N ALA A 208 -12.20 -12.08 12.94
CA ALA A 208 -12.71 -13.33 13.47
C ALA A 208 -12.62 -14.47 12.43
N VAL A 209 -13.06 -14.21 11.20
CA VAL A 209 -13.04 -15.19 10.11
C VAL A 209 -11.61 -15.45 9.59
N ALA A 210 -10.69 -14.47 9.63
CA ALA A 210 -9.30 -14.69 9.24
C ALA A 210 -8.55 -15.58 10.24
N GLN A 211 -8.75 -15.33 11.53
CA GLN A 211 -8.19 -16.08 12.66
C GLN A 211 -8.87 -17.44 12.91
N GLY A 212 -10.01 -17.71 12.27
CA GLY A 212 -10.78 -18.95 12.48
C GLY A 212 -11.45 -19.05 13.84
N VAL A 213 -11.69 -17.92 14.52
CA VAL A 213 -12.47 -17.86 15.76
C VAL A 213 -13.95 -17.63 15.46
N ASP A 214 -14.84 -18.14 16.31
CA ASP A 214 -16.28 -18.11 16.08
C ASP A 214 -16.83 -16.66 16.02
N PRO A 215 -17.28 -16.17 14.85
CA PRO A 215 -17.80 -14.80 14.73
C PRO A 215 -19.19 -14.63 15.37
N THR A 216 -19.88 -15.72 15.74
CA THR A 216 -21.19 -15.69 16.40
C THR A 216 -21.07 -15.56 17.93
N ALA A 217 -19.86 -15.66 18.49
CA ALA A 217 -19.59 -15.57 19.93
C ALA A 217 -18.39 -14.68 20.28
N PHE A 218 -17.90 -13.87 19.34
CA PHE A 218 -16.69 -13.04 19.51
C PHE A 218 -16.91 -11.96 20.59
N GLY A 219 -16.15 -12.02 21.68
CA GLY A 219 -16.38 -11.15 22.85
C GLY A 219 -17.77 -11.31 23.48
N GLY A 220 -18.42 -12.46 23.28
CA GLY A 220 -19.81 -12.70 23.68
C GLY A 220 -20.86 -12.04 22.77
N THR A 221 -20.45 -11.51 21.61
CA THR A 221 -21.33 -10.87 20.62
C THR A 221 -21.39 -11.70 19.33
N ASP A 222 -22.60 -11.86 18.78
CA ASP A 222 -22.77 -12.36 17.42
C ASP A 222 -22.51 -11.22 16.42
N LEU A 223 -21.29 -11.17 15.88
CA LEU A 223 -20.88 -10.12 14.93
C LEU A 223 -21.68 -10.20 13.63
N VAL A 224 -22.08 -11.41 13.21
CA VAL A 224 -22.82 -11.65 11.97
C VAL A 224 -24.24 -11.11 12.11
N ALA A 225 -24.99 -11.59 13.10
CA ALA A 225 -26.37 -11.15 13.32
C ALA A 225 -26.44 -9.67 13.71
N THR A 226 -25.49 -9.16 14.48
CA THR A 226 -25.43 -7.73 14.83
C THR A 226 -25.20 -6.88 13.59
N LEU A 227 -24.27 -7.25 12.70
CA LEU A 227 -24.01 -6.50 11.47
C LEU A 227 -25.18 -6.55 10.49
N GLN A 228 -25.81 -7.72 10.32
CA GLN A 228 -27.03 -7.83 9.51
C GLN A 228 -28.17 -6.96 10.06
N GLY A 229 -28.26 -6.80 11.39
CA GLY A 229 -29.21 -5.90 12.04
C GLY A 229 -28.95 -4.40 11.84
N LEU A 230 -27.81 -4.02 11.25
CA LEU A 230 -27.47 -2.64 10.88
C LEU A 230 -27.76 -2.31 9.39
N GLU A 231 -28.16 -3.31 8.59
CA GLU A 231 -28.51 -3.10 7.17
C GLU A 231 -29.83 -2.33 7.05
N GLN A 232 -29.78 -1.17 6.42
CA GLN A 232 -30.94 -0.35 6.08
C GLN A 232 -31.69 -0.91 4.86
N PRO A 233 -32.96 -0.57 4.62
CA PRO A 233 -33.71 -1.00 3.43
C PRO A 233 -33.07 -0.62 2.08
N THR A 234 -32.18 0.39 2.08
CA THR A 234 -31.36 0.80 0.92
C THR A 234 -30.19 -0.15 0.63
N GLY A 235 -29.80 -1.00 1.57
CA GLY A 235 -28.62 -1.85 1.54
C GLY A 235 -27.38 -1.26 2.22
N ARG A 236 -27.45 -0.02 2.73
CA ARG A 236 -26.37 0.58 3.50
C ARG A 236 -26.28 -0.07 4.88
N PHE A 237 -25.10 -0.45 5.33
CA PHE A 237 -24.85 -0.73 6.74
C PHE A 237 -24.59 0.61 7.45
N SER A 238 -25.45 0.98 8.41
CA SER A 238 -25.39 2.27 9.13
C SER A 238 -25.04 2.08 10.60
N ASP A 239 -24.37 3.06 11.22
CA ASP A 239 -24.06 3.02 12.64
C ASP A 239 -25.33 3.13 13.49
N ARG A 240 -25.42 2.32 14.56
CA ARG A 240 -26.34 2.59 15.66
C ARG A 240 -25.61 3.41 16.71
N SER A 241 -25.73 4.73 16.65
CA SER A 241 -25.01 5.66 17.52
C SER A 241 -25.89 6.84 17.95
N GLN A 242 -25.74 7.31 19.20
CA GLN A 242 -26.34 8.58 19.64
C GLN A 242 -25.59 9.81 19.09
N TYR A 243 -24.40 9.61 18.51
CA TYR A 243 -23.53 10.65 17.96
C TYR A 243 -23.70 10.86 16.44
N GLY A 244 -24.62 10.12 15.81
CA GLY A 244 -24.88 10.17 14.37
C GLY A 244 -24.18 9.05 13.61
N ASP A 245 -24.50 8.93 12.32
CA ASP A 245 -24.02 7.86 11.45
C ASP A 245 -22.76 8.29 10.69
N ASN A 246 -21.63 7.64 10.97
CA ASN A 246 -20.34 7.86 10.34
C ASN A 246 -19.96 6.71 9.37
N SER A 247 -20.91 5.83 9.05
CA SER A 247 -20.71 4.74 8.08
C SER A 247 -20.31 5.27 6.71
N ASN A 248 -19.41 4.53 6.06
CA ASN A 248 -18.72 4.95 4.85
C ASN A 248 -18.33 3.74 3.99
N THR A 249 -17.81 3.99 2.79
CA THR A 249 -17.48 2.95 1.81
C THR A 249 -16.48 1.92 2.34
N PHE A 250 -15.61 2.28 3.29
CA PHE A 250 -14.75 1.31 4.00
C PHE A 250 -15.58 0.32 4.82
N GLY A 251 -16.52 0.82 5.62
CA GLY A 251 -17.41 -0.01 6.45
C GLY A 251 -18.31 -0.92 5.61
N GLN A 252 -18.95 -0.37 4.58
CA GLN A 252 -19.75 -1.12 3.62
C GLN A 252 -18.92 -2.23 2.92
N SER A 253 -17.69 -1.93 2.52
CA SER A 253 -16.77 -2.89 1.90
C SER A 253 -16.36 -4.01 2.86
N PHE A 254 -15.97 -3.67 4.10
CA PHE A 254 -15.66 -4.67 5.13
C PHE A 254 -16.88 -5.56 5.44
N ALA A 255 -18.10 -4.99 5.47
CA ALA A 255 -19.32 -5.76 5.72
C ALA A 255 -19.57 -6.80 4.63
N LEU A 256 -19.47 -6.40 3.37
CA LEU A 256 -19.61 -7.28 2.21
C LEU A 256 -18.57 -8.42 2.20
N ILE A 257 -17.30 -8.10 2.47
CA ILE A 257 -16.22 -9.09 2.52
C ILE A 257 -16.43 -10.04 3.72
N GLY A 258 -16.70 -9.49 4.91
CA GLY A 258 -16.81 -10.24 6.15
C GLY A 258 -17.98 -11.21 6.15
N LEU A 259 -19.18 -10.76 5.75
CA LEU A 259 -20.37 -11.62 5.64
C LEU A 259 -20.15 -12.74 4.62
N THR A 260 -19.60 -12.42 3.44
CA THR A 260 -19.32 -13.43 2.39
C THR A 260 -18.34 -14.49 2.89
N ARG A 261 -17.26 -14.06 3.55
CA ARG A 261 -16.26 -14.98 4.13
C ARG A 261 -16.79 -15.79 5.31
N ALA A 262 -17.75 -15.26 6.06
CA ALA A 262 -18.47 -15.99 7.12
C ALA A 262 -19.48 -17.02 6.57
N GLY A 263 -19.57 -17.19 5.24
CA GLY A 263 -20.52 -18.11 4.60
C GLY A 263 -21.95 -17.55 4.49
N VAL A 264 -22.13 -16.25 4.73
CA VAL A 264 -23.43 -15.58 4.74
C VAL A 264 -23.66 -14.83 3.44
N GLY A 265 -24.83 -15.03 2.83
CA GLY A 265 -25.22 -14.33 1.62
C GLY A 265 -25.45 -12.84 1.87
N VAL A 266 -24.65 -11.99 1.24
CA VAL A 266 -24.90 -10.54 1.16
C VAL A 266 -26.23 -10.28 0.42
N SER A 267 -27.00 -9.27 0.83
CA SER A 267 -28.24 -8.90 0.14
C SER A 267 -27.99 -8.32 -1.27
N PRO A 268 -28.96 -8.42 -2.19
CA PRO A 268 -28.92 -7.68 -3.46
C PRO A 268 -28.80 -6.17 -3.27
N GLN A 269 -29.47 -5.64 -2.25
CA GLN A 269 -29.51 -4.22 -1.89
C GLN A 269 -28.11 -3.72 -1.50
N ALA A 270 -27.41 -4.40 -0.60
CA ALA A 270 -26.09 -3.97 -0.14
C ALA A 270 -25.01 -4.01 -1.22
N ARG A 271 -25.12 -4.95 -2.17
CA ARG A 271 -24.31 -4.94 -3.40
C ARG A 271 -24.64 -3.75 -4.30
N ALA A 272 -25.93 -3.47 -4.52
CA ALA A 272 -26.36 -2.34 -5.35
C ALA A 272 -25.97 -1.00 -4.72
N TYR A 273 -26.06 -0.89 -3.39
CA TYR A 273 -25.67 0.29 -2.63
C TYR A 273 -24.20 0.63 -2.82
N LEU A 274 -23.30 -0.35 -2.66
CA LEU A 274 -21.86 -0.16 -2.89
C LEU A 274 -21.57 0.27 -4.33
N VAL A 275 -22.19 -0.39 -5.33
CA VAL A 275 -22.02 -0.02 -6.74
C VAL A 275 -22.53 1.41 -7.02
N ALA A 276 -23.59 1.87 -6.36
CA ALA A 276 -24.07 3.24 -6.48
C ALA A 276 -23.06 4.29 -5.96
N GLN A 277 -22.14 3.92 -5.06
CA GLN A 277 -21.07 4.81 -4.60
C GLN A 277 -19.92 4.99 -5.63
N GLN A 278 -19.98 4.30 -6.78
CA GLN A 278 -19.04 4.49 -7.88
C GLN A 278 -19.33 5.79 -8.63
N CYS A 279 -18.32 6.64 -8.74
CA CYS A 279 -18.34 7.91 -9.45
C CYS A 279 -18.21 7.71 -10.97
N PRO A 280 -18.62 8.69 -11.81
CA PRO A 280 -18.57 8.59 -13.28
C PRO A 280 -17.22 8.13 -13.87
N GLY A 281 -16.11 8.52 -13.27
CA GLY A 281 -14.73 8.16 -13.63
C GLY A 281 -14.21 6.84 -13.04
N GLY A 282 -15.07 6.03 -12.42
CA GLY A 282 -14.76 4.67 -11.97
C GLY A 282 -14.20 4.55 -10.54
N GLY A 283 -13.68 5.62 -9.95
CA GLY A 283 -13.38 5.66 -8.51
C GLY A 283 -14.66 5.62 -7.65
N PHE A 284 -14.54 5.32 -6.36
CA PHE A 284 -15.64 5.31 -5.41
C PHE A 284 -15.49 6.45 -4.41
N GLN A 285 -16.59 7.07 -3.99
CA GLN A 285 -16.54 8.09 -2.94
C GLN A 285 -16.32 7.48 -1.56
N LEU A 286 -15.63 8.18 -0.66
CA LEU A 286 -15.46 7.75 0.72
C LEU A 286 -16.76 7.91 1.52
N TYR A 287 -17.32 9.12 1.50
CA TYR A 287 -18.56 9.46 2.23
C TYR A 287 -19.77 9.11 1.37
N GLU A 288 -20.52 8.11 1.82
CA GLU A 288 -21.63 7.53 1.07
C GLU A 288 -22.86 8.45 1.04
N THR A 289 -23.67 8.34 -0.02
CA THR A 289 -25.01 8.92 -0.05
C THR A 289 -26.00 7.96 -0.70
N ASP A 290 -27.27 8.06 -0.33
CA ASP A 290 -28.36 7.28 -0.96
C ASP A 290 -28.61 7.68 -2.42
N ALA A 291 -28.10 8.83 -2.86
CA ALA A 291 -28.11 9.24 -4.27
C ALA A 291 -26.93 8.63 -5.08
N GLY A 292 -26.01 7.93 -4.43
CA GLY A 292 -24.76 7.45 -5.04
C GLY A 292 -23.71 8.54 -5.21
N CYS A 293 -22.66 8.25 -6.00
CA CYS A 293 -21.66 9.24 -6.38
C CYS A 293 -22.05 9.94 -7.69
N THR A 294 -22.00 11.28 -7.69
CA THR A 294 -22.40 12.11 -8.84
C THR A 294 -21.27 12.97 -9.41
N SER A 295 -20.08 12.98 -8.78
CA SER A 295 -18.93 13.79 -9.20
C SER A 295 -17.62 13.09 -8.86
N ASP A 296 -16.69 13.08 -9.82
CA ASP A 296 -15.34 12.50 -9.64
C ASP A 296 -14.50 13.25 -8.60
N THR A 297 -14.89 14.48 -8.23
CA THR A 297 -14.28 15.22 -7.12
C THR A 297 -14.50 14.57 -5.76
N ALA A 298 -15.46 13.65 -5.64
CA ALA A 298 -15.72 12.87 -4.43
C ALA A 298 -14.97 11.53 -4.41
N ALA A 299 -14.38 11.10 -5.53
CA ALA A 299 -13.69 9.83 -5.65
C ALA A 299 -12.43 9.79 -4.78
N ASP A 300 -12.28 8.70 -4.02
CA ASP A 300 -11.23 8.50 -3.04
C ASP A 300 -10.46 7.19 -3.37
N PRO A 301 -9.12 7.20 -3.45
CA PRO A 301 -8.34 6.02 -3.83
C PRO A 301 -8.43 4.87 -2.81
N ASP A 302 -8.51 5.19 -1.53
CA ASP A 302 -8.53 4.22 -0.45
C ASP A 302 -9.90 3.53 -0.39
N ALA A 303 -10.98 4.30 -0.50
CA ALA A 303 -12.35 3.81 -0.65
C ALA A 303 -12.52 2.98 -1.93
N THR A 304 -11.92 3.41 -3.05
CA THR A 304 -11.93 2.66 -4.32
C THR A 304 -11.27 1.30 -4.17
N ALA A 305 -10.10 1.23 -3.53
CA ALA A 305 -9.40 -0.03 -3.32
C ALA A 305 -10.18 -1.01 -2.45
N MET A 306 -10.87 -0.53 -1.41
CA MET A 306 -11.75 -1.35 -0.58
C MET A 306 -12.99 -1.83 -1.33
N ALA A 307 -13.66 -0.92 -2.05
CA ALA A 307 -14.85 -1.24 -2.85
C ALA A 307 -14.55 -2.28 -3.93
N VAL A 308 -13.45 -2.12 -4.66
CA VAL A 308 -12.98 -3.11 -5.65
C VAL A 308 -12.78 -4.48 -5.02
N GLN A 309 -12.10 -4.57 -3.87
CA GLN A 309 -11.90 -5.86 -3.19
C GLN A 309 -13.24 -6.48 -2.75
N ALA A 310 -14.18 -5.68 -2.23
CA ALA A 310 -15.51 -6.17 -1.86
C ALA A 310 -16.31 -6.67 -3.07
N LEU A 311 -16.33 -5.92 -4.18
CA LEU A 311 -17.03 -6.30 -5.41
C LEU A 311 -16.47 -7.57 -6.07
N LEU A 312 -15.16 -7.80 -5.94
CA LEU A 312 -14.52 -9.04 -6.40
C LEU A 312 -14.84 -10.23 -5.49
N VAL A 313 -14.97 -10.03 -4.18
CA VAL A 313 -15.34 -11.08 -3.22
C VAL A 313 -16.81 -11.50 -3.34
N VAL A 314 -17.74 -10.54 -3.43
CA VAL A 314 -19.18 -10.85 -3.58
C VAL A 314 -19.55 -11.32 -4.99
N GLY A 315 -18.73 -11.00 -5.98
CA GLY A 315 -18.93 -11.35 -7.38
C GLY A 315 -20.07 -10.59 -8.08
N GLY A 316 -20.28 -10.92 -9.36
CA GLY A 316 -21.36 -10.36 -10.18
C GLY A 316 -21.17 -8.91 -10.67
N GLN A 317 -20.16 -8.18 -10.17
CA GLN A 317 -19.95 -6.75 -10.45
C GLN A 317 -18.62 -6.46 -11.16
N ALA A 318 -18.21 -7.33 -12.10
CA ALA A 318 -16.90 -7.28 -12.76
C ALA A 318 -16.62 -5.96 -13.52
N ALA A 319 -17.64 -5.32 -14.09
CA ALA A 319 -17.49 -4.04 -14.78
C ALA A 319 -17.13 -2.91 -13.80
N ALA A 320 -17.87 -2.80 -12.69
CA ALA A 320 -17.60 -1.82 -11.63
C ALA A 320 -16.22 -2.04 -11.00
N ALA A 321 -15.87 -3.30 -10.71
CA ALA A 321 -14.54 -3.65 -10.20
C ALA A 321 -13.42 -3.29 -11.19
N SER A 322 -13.59 -3.52 -12.50
CA SER A 322 -12.59 -3.10 -13.50
C SER A 322 -12.46 -1.58 -13.57
N ALA A 323 -13.55 -0.82 -13.57
CA ALA A 323 -13.49 0.63 -13.62
C ALA A 323 -12.77 1.22 -12.39
N GLY A 324 -12.96 0.65 -11.20
CA GLY A 324 -12.20 1.03 -10.00
C GLY A 324 -10.70 0.67 -10.09
N LEU A 325 -10.36 -0.50 -10.66
CA LEU A 325 -8.97 -0.87 -10.92
C LEU A 325 -8.30 0.05 -11.94
N ASP A 326 -9.03 0.49 -12.96
CA ASP A 326 -8.52 1.35 -14.02
C ASP A 326 -8.36 2.81 -13.51
N TYR A 327 -9.24 3.28 -12.63
CA TYR A 327 -9.06 4.51 -11.84
C TYR A 327 -7.79 4.46 -10.99
N LEU A 328 -7.61 3.41 -10.18
CA LEU A 328 -6.40 3.24 -9.34
C LEU A 328 -5.13 3.16 -10.19
N ALA A 329 -5.17 2.48 -11.32
CA ALA A 329 -4.03 2.38 -12.24
C ALA A 329 -3.67 3.72 -12.90
N GLY A 330 -4.65 4.62 -13.08
CA GLY A 330 -4.42 6.00 -13.53
C GLY A 330 -3.76 6.90 -12.48
N LEU A 331 -3.84 6.54 -11.19
CA LEU A 331 -3.20 7.25 -10.08
C LEU A 331 -1.82 6.68 -9.71
N GLN A 332 -1.51 5.44 -10.11
CA GLN A 332 -0.22 4.83 -9.82
C GLN A 332 0.90 5.48 -10.64
N ASP A 333 1.91 6.01 -9.96
CA ASP A 333 3.01 6.72 -10.58
C ASP A 333 4.13 5.78 -11.09
N ALA A 334 5.19 6.36 -11.67
CA ALA A 334 6.35 5.61 -12.16
C ALA A 334 7.16 4.90 -11.05
N SER A 335 7.10 5.38 -9.80
CA SER A 335 7.69 4.66 -8.65
C SER A 335 6.85 3.45 -8.22
N GLY A 336 5.57 3.41 -8.60
CA GLY A 336 4.59 2.40 -8.21
C GLY A 336 3.74 2.80 -7.01
N GLY A 337 3.98 3.99 -6.44
CA GLY A 337 3.17 4.54 -5.36
C GLY A 337 1.80 5.00 -5.86
N VAL A 338 0.83 5.01 -4.96
CA VAL A 338 -0.52 5.55 -5.18
C VAL A 338 -0.77 6.63 -4.11
N PRO A 339 -1.29 7.81 -4.47
CA PRO A 339 -1.68 8.84 -3.52
C PRO A 339 -2.98 8.48 -2.80
N GLY A 340 -3.20 9.08 -1.63
CA GLY A 340 -4.54 9.12 -1.00
C GLY A 340 -5.37 10.30 -1.51
N ALA A 341 -6.30 10.78 -0.69
CA ALA A 341 -7.15 11.93 -1.00
C ALA A 341 -7.06 13.03 0.08
N GLY A 342 -7.42 14.27 -0.29
CA GLY A 342 -7.45 15.40 0.64
C GLY A 342 -6.10 15.64 1.34
N LEU A 343 -6.05 15.42 2.65
CA LEU A 343 -4.84 15.60 3.46
C LEU A 343 -3.76 14.52 3.21
N THR A 344 -4.12 13.39 2.58
CA THR A 344 -3.19 12.29 2.22
C THR A 344 -2.91 12.23 0.71
N ALA A 345 -3.17 13.30 -0.03
CA ALA A 345 -3.03 13.37 -1.50
C ALA A 345 -1.58 13.20 -2.05
N THR A 346 -0.59 12.95 -1.19
CA THR A 346 0.77 12.54 -1.57
C THR A 346 0.89 11.03 -1.66
N LEU A 347 1.85 10.53 -2.45
CA LEU A 347 2.20 9.11 -2.47
C LEU A 347 2.56 8.64 -1.06
N ASN A 348 1.91 7.57 -0.60
CA ASN A 348 2.11 7.04 0.75
C ASN A 348 1.93 5.50 0.78
N ALA A 349 2.48 4.86 1.81
CA ALA A 349 2.46 3.42 1.99
C ALA A 349 1.04 2.85 2.23
N ASN A 350 0.16 3.60 2.87
CA ASN A 350 -1.18 3.14 3.24
C ASN A 350 -2.05 2.96 1.99
N SER A 351 -2.17 4.03 1.18
CA SER A 351 -2.91 4.01 -0.09
C SER A 351 -2.28 3.08 -1.12
N THR A 352 -0.94 3.04 -1.18
CA THR A 352 -0.24 2.07 -2.03
C THR A 352 -0.47 0.61 -1.60
N GLY A 353 -0.62 0.36 -0.29
CA GLY A 353 -1.00 -0.94 0.26
C GLY A 353 -2.39 -1.38 -0.19
N LEU A 354 -3.40 -0.55 0.07
CA LEU A 354 -4.79 -0.85 -0.32
C LEU A 354 -4.91 -1.05 -1.84
N ALA A 355 -4.35 -0.14 -2.64
CA ALA A 355 -4.36 -0.26 -4.09
C ALA A 355 -3.58 -1.50 -4.57
N GLY A 356 -2.45 -1.83 -3.94
CA GLY A 356 -1.67 -3.04 -4.22
C GLY A 356 -2.47 -4.33 -4.05
N GLN A 357 -3.24 -4.45 -2.96
CA GLN A 357 -4.15 -5.58 -2.74
C GLN A 357 -5.30 -5.60 -3.77
N ALA A 358 -5.91 -4.45 -4.06
CA ALA A 358 -6.97 -4.34 -5.06
C ALA A 358 -6.47 -4.79 -6.45
N PHE A 359 -5.31 -4.31 -6.88
CA PHE A 359 -4.66 -4.72 -8.12
C PHE A 359 -4.43 -6.23 -8.17
N LEU A 360 -3.95 -6.84 -7.06
CA LEU A 360 -3.74 -8.27 -6.99
C LEU A 360 -5.06 -9.05 -7.11
N ALA A 361 -6.08 -8.66 -6.34
CA ALA A 361 -7.43 -9.25 -6.42
C ALA A 361 -8.00 -9.18 -7.85
N GLY A 362 -7.78 -8.05 -8.53
CA GLY A 362 -8.21 -7.78 -9.90
C GLY A 362 -7.30 -8.32 -11.01
N GLY A 363 -6.28 -9.12 -10.69
CA GLY A 363 -5.34 -9.70 -11.66
C GLY A 363 -4.39 -8.70 -12.34
N ARG A 364 -4.35 -7.44 -11.89
CA ARG A 364 -3.46 -6.36 -12.37
C ARG A 364 -2.02 -6.53 -11.83
N THR A 365 -1.40 -7.67 -12.14
CA THR A 365 -0.12 -8.11 -11.55
C THR A 365 1.09 -7.21 -11.83
N ALA A 366 1.06 -6.37 -12.87
CA ALA A 366 2.11 -5.39 -13.12
C ALA A 366 2.05 -4.25 -12.10
N GLN A 367 0.84 -3.72 -11.87
CA GLN A 367 0.54 -2.66 -10.92
C GLN A 367 0.74 -3.11 -9.46
N ALA A 368 0.28 -4.33 -9.12
CA ALA A 368 0.53 -4.93 -7.81
C ALA A 368 2.04 -5.05 -7.49
N ARG A 369 2.85 -5.52 -8.46
CA ARG A 369 4.31 -5.57 -8.31
C ARG A 369 4.95 -4.18 -8.25
N ALA A 370 4.34 -3.15 -8.81
CA ALA A 370 4.82 -1.77 -8.68
C ALA A 370 4.56 -1.22 -7.27
N ALA A 371 3.37 -1.45 -6.72
CA ALA A 371 3.04 -1.12 -5.34
C ALA A 371 3.98 -1.80 -4.34
N VAL A 372 4.25 -3.10 -4.52
CA VAL A 372 5.22 -3.84 -3.69
C VAL A 372 6.62 -3.21 -3.76
N ARG A 373 7.12 -2.83 -4.95
CA ARG A 373 8.42 -2.16 -5.07
C ARG A 373 8.46 -0.84 -4.30
N TYR A 374 7.43 0.00 -4.44
CA TYR A 374 7.33 1.26 -3.70
C TYR A 374 7.39 1.03 -2.18
N LEU A 375 6.57 0.11 -1.67
CA LEU A 375 6.53 -0.26 -0.25
C LEU A 375 7.88 -0.78 0.25
N THR A 376 8.59 -1.60 -0.53
CA THR A 376 9.95 -2.05 -0.19
C THR A 376 10.94 -0.89 -0.04
N THR A 377 10.80 0.22 -0.80
CA THR A 377 11.68 1.39 -0.63
C THR A 377 11.47 2.14 0.69
N LEU A 378 10.32 1.94 1.34
CA LEU A 378 9.96 2.58 2.60
C LEU A 378 10.26 1.70 3.82
N GLN A 379 10.75 0.47 3.63
CA GLN A 379 11.00 -0.47 4.73
C GLN A 379 12.35 -0.21 5.42
N TYR A 380 12.32 -0.14 6.75
CA TYR A 380 13.47 0.15 7.59
C TYR A 380 14.45 -1.04 7.71
N GLY A 381 15.63 -0.88 7.10
CA GLY A 381 16.71 -1.86 7.14
C GLY A 381 17.64 -1.77 8.37
N CYS A 382 18.70 -2.58 8.36
CA CYS A 382 19.66 -2.74 9.46
C CYS A 382 20.43 -1.47 9.89
N ALA A 383 20.44 -0.42 9.07
CA ALA A 383 21.05 0.87 9.38
C ALA A 383 20.33 1.61 10.53
N LEU A 384 19.06 1.29 10.80
CA LEU A 384 18.27 1.90 11.87
C LEU A 384 18.28 1.08 13.18
N PRO A 385 17.93 1.72 14.31
CA PRO A 385 17.75 1.06 15.61
C PRO A 385 16.83 -0.15 15.52
N ALA A 386 17.11 -1.17 16.34
CA ALA A 386 16.44 -2.47 16.28
C ALA A 386 14.90 -2.38 16.38
N VAL A 387 14.38 -1.41 17.14
CA VAL A 387 12.94 -1.17 17.29
C VAL A 387 12.24 -0.91 15.96
N LEU A 388 12.85 -0.13 15.06
CA LEU A 388 12.26 0.26 13.78
C LEU A 388 12.39 -0.79 12.67
N ARG A 389 13.33 -1.73 12.77
CA ARG A 389 13.66 -2.66 11.67
C ARG A 389 12.44 -3.44 11.22
N GLY A 390 12.27 -3.58 9.91
CA GLY A 390 11.11 -4.22 9.30
C GLY A 390 9.86 -3.34 9.19
N GLY A 391 9.73 -2.30 10.01
CA GLY A 391 8.67 -1.31 9.88
C GLY A 391 8.73 -0.58 8.53
N ILE A 392 7.58 -0.10 8.05
CA ILE A 392 7.41 0.61 6.79
C ILE A 392 7.09 2.06 7.12
N ALA A 393 7.88 3.01 6.61
CA ALA A 393 7.59 4.43 6.71
C ALA A 393 6.28 4.79 5.98
N TYR A 394 5.59 5.84 6.42
CA TYR A 394 4.40 6.33 5.71
C TYR A 394 4.71 6.87 4.31
N ASP A 395 5.80 7.61 4.16
CA ASP A 395 6.29 8.10 2.88
C ASP A 395 7.82 8.27 2.92
N SER A 396 8.39 8.77 1.82
CA SER A 396 9.84 8.99 1.72
C SER A 396 10.35 10.08 2.67
N ALA A 397 9.54 11.07 3.05
CA ALA A 397 9.92 12.12 4.00
C ALA A 397 9.94 11.59 5.45
N ALA A 398 8.97 10.77 5.83
CA ALA A 398 8.96 10.02 7.09
C ALA A 398 10.16 9.08 7.18
N TYR A 399 10.49 8.37 6.08
CA TYR A 399 11.69 7.52 6.02
C TYR A 399 12.98 8.32 6.27
N GLN A 400 13.19 9.41 5.52
CA GLN A 400 14.37 10.25 5.70
C GLN A 400 14.43 10.93 7.08
N THR A 401 13.27 11.18 7.71
CA THR A 401 13.20 11.69 9.09
C THR A 401 13.76 10.69 10.09
N GLN A 402 13.43 9.39 9.98
CA GLN A 402 14.04 8.36 10.85
C GLN A 402 15.52 8.15 10.53
N VAL A 403 15.93 8.17 9.26
CA VAL A 403 17.36 8.12 8.86
C VAL A 403 18.16 9.28 9.47
N THR A 404 17.62 10.50 9.44
CA THR A 404 18.28 11.70 9.98
C THR A 404 18.44 11.64 11.50
N LYS A 405 17.49 11.03 12.22
CA LYS A 405 17.61 10.78 13.68
C LYS A 405 18.65 9.72 14.01
N GLY A 406 18.97 8.80 13.10
CA GLY A 406 19.97 7.75 13.26
C GLY A 406 19.75 6.92 14.53
N ALA A 407 20.73 6.94 15.44
CA ALA A 407 20.65 6.22 16.71
C ALA A 407 19.53 6.71 17.66
N GLY A 408 19.02 7.93 17.47
CA GLY A 408 17.88 8.48 18.21
C GLY A 408 16.51 8.23 17.56
N ALA A 409 16.45 7.43 16.48
CA ALA A 409 15.19 7.09 15.82
C ALA A 409 14.38 6.09 16.68
N VAL A 410 13.06 6.31 16.78
CA VAL A 410 12.13 5.52 17.58
C VAL A 410 10.82 5.30 16.82
N THR A 411 10.12 4.20 17.12
CA THR A 411 8.80 3.91 16.55
C THR A 411 7.79 5.02 16.82
N THR A 412 6.97 5.35 15.81
CA THR A 412 5.85 6.29 15.92
C THR A 412 4.48 5.61 15.76
N ASP A 413 3.36 6.30 16.01
CA ASP A 413 2.02 5.84 15.59
C ASP A 413 1.94 5.67 14.06
N GLN A 414 2.52 6.62 13.33
CA GLN A 414 2.57 6.61 11.88
C GLN A 414 3.24 5.33 11.36
N ASP A 415 4.43 4.97 11.85
CA ASP A 415 5.15 3.76 11.44
C ASP A 415 4.34 2.47 11.71
N ARG A 416 3.63 2.39 12.84
CA ARG A 416 2.76 1.25 13.18
C ARG A 416 1.58 1.13 12.20
N ARG A 417 0.97 2.27 11.84
CA ARG A 417 -0.15 2.34 10.89
C ARG A 417 0.26 2.01 9.46
N SER A 418 1.33 2.61 8.95
CA SER A 418 1.85 2.34 7.60
C SER A 418 2.39 0.92 7.47
N THR A 419 2.98 0.34 8.52
CA THR A 419 3.37 -1.07 8.48
C THR A 419 2.16 -2.00 8.42
N SER A 420 1.15 -1.80 9.29
CA SER A 420 -0.05 -2.65 9.31
C SER A 420 -0.80 -2.64 7.98
N GLN A 421 -0.86 -1.49 7.31
CA GLN A 421 -1.62 -1.34 6.05
C GLN A 421 -0.77 -1.65 4.80
N GLY A 422 0.52 -1.33 4.82
CA GLY A 422 1.45 -1.65 3.72
C GLY A 422 1.83 -3.14 3.66
N LEU A 423 1.96 -3.83 4.80
CA LEU A 423 2.34 -5.24 4.85
C LEU A 423 1.33 -6.14 4.14
N LEU A 424 0.03 -5.80 4.19
CA LEU A 424 -1.04 -6.50 3.48
C LEU A 424 -0.78 -6.64 1.97
N ALA A 425 -0.18 -5.64 1.33
CA ALA A 425 0.21 -5.70 -0.08
C ALA A 425 1.55 -6.38 -0.31
N LEU A 426 2.53 -6.17 0.57
CA LEU A 426 3.83 -6.87 0.51
C LEU A 426 3.62 -8.39 0.57
N ALA A 427 2.74 -8.85 1.46
CA ALA A 427 2.39 -10.25 1.63
C ALA A 427 1.76 -10.89 0.37
N GLY A 428 1.21 -10.07 -0.53
CA GLY A 428 0.61 -10.58 -1.77
C GLY A 428 -0.63 -11.42 -1.53
N VAL A 429 -1.47 -11.04 -0.56
CA VAL A 429 -2.76 -11.69 -0.29
C VAL A 429 -3.89 -10.64 -0.36
N PRO A 430 -4.92 -10.82 -1.20
CA PRO A 430 -6.07 -9.92 -1.23
C PRO A 430 -6.92 -10.11 0.04
N LEU A 431 -7.57 -9.06 0.53
CA LEU A 431 -8.31 -9.06 1.81
C LEU A 431 -9.37 -10.17 1.89
N GLY A 432 -9.97 -10.53 0.76
CA GLY A 432 -10.92 -11.66 0.64
C GLY A 432 -10.34 -13.05 0.96
N ALA A 433 -9.02 -13.22 0.95
CA ALA A 433 -8.32 -14.49 1.11
C ALA A 433 -7.37 -14.57 2.32
N VAL A 434 -7.16 -13.46 3.05
CA VAL A 434 -6.32 -13.39 4.27
C VAL A 434 -6.75 -14.44 5.31
N THR A 435 -5.85 -15.26 5.84
CA THR A 435 -6.18 -16.24 6.89
C THR A 435 -4.96 -16.71 7.68
N ALA A 436 -5.16 -16.97 8.97
CA ALA A 436 -4.18 -17.63 9.85
C ALA A 436 -4.00 -19.14 9.56
N ALA A 437 -4.79 -19.74 8.67
CA ALA A 437 -4.77 -21.18 8.42
C ALA A 437 -3.43 -21.65 7.82
N GLY A 438 -2.63 -22.35 8.63
CA GLY A 438 -1.30 -22.83 8.24
C GLY A 438 -0.17 -21.79 8.38
N ALA A 439 -0.45 -20.65 9.02
CA ALA A 439 0.53 -19.62 9.32
C ALA A 439 1.48 -20.02 10.46
N GLU A 440 2.71 -19.50 10.43
CA GLU A 440 3.76 -19.77 11.41
C GLU A 440 3.55 -19.00 12.73
N ALA A 441 4.00 -19.59 13.84
CA ALA A 441 3.73 -19.05 15.18
C ALA A 441 4.47 -17.72 15.48
N GLN A 442 5.73 -17.58 15.03
CA GLN A 442 6.53 -16.36 15.26
C GLN A 442 7.17 -15.88 13.95
N ALA A 443 7.23 -14.57 13.77
CA ALA A 443 7.85 -13.95 12.62
C ALA A 443 9.38 -13.87 12.78
N PRO A 444 10.16 -14.12 11.71
CA PRO A 444 11.61 -14.13 11.78
C PRO A 444 12.20 -12.72 11.68
N SER A 445 13.00 -12.35 12.68
CA SER A 445 13.64 -11.03 12.79
C SER A 445 14.56 -10.67 11.61
N LEU A 446 14.78 -9.37 11.36
CA LEU A 446 15.65 -8.92 10.27
C LEU A 446 17.10 -9.39 10.45
N ALA A 447 17.60 -10.15 9.47
CA ALA A 447 18.96 -10.69 9.41
C ALA A 447 20.02 -9.61 9.19
N CYS A 448 20.42 -8.94 10.28
CA CYS A 448 21.51 -7.98 10.26
C CYS A 448 22.86 -8.64 10.53
N ALA A 449 23.88 -8.28 9.74
CA ALA A 449 25.25 -8.63 10.04
C ALA A 449 25.63 -8.06 11.43
N ALA A 450 25.93 -8.94 12.38
CA ALA A 450 26.27 -8.53 13.73
C ALA A 450 27.56 -7.69 13.70
N ALA A 451 27.44 -6.40 14.01
CA ALA A 451 28.60 -5.58 14.32
C ALA A 451 29.23 -6.14 15.60
N ALA A 452 30.35 -6.84 15.45
CA ALA A 452 31.07 -7.45 16.56
C ALA A 452 31.70 -6.37 17.46
N ALA A 453 30.89 -5.82 18.37
CA ALA A 453 31.34 -4.96 19.46
C ALA A 453 32.19 -5.82 20.41
N GLY A 454 33.51 -5.69 20.29
CA GLY A 454 34.45 -6.59 20.94
C GLY A 454 34.48 -6.44 22.47
N LEU A 455 34.12 -7.51 23.16
CA LEU A 455 34.66 -7.83 24.50
C LEU A 455 35.33 -9.20 24.39
N ALA A 456 36.66 -9.18 24.26
CA ALA A 456 37.44 -10.38 24.08
C ALA A 456 37.64 -11.11 25.42
N THR A 457 36.95 -12.23 25.60
CA THR A 457 37.42 -13.36 26.43
C THR A 457 37.30 -14.65 25.62
N ALA A 458 38.34 -15.48 25.68
CA ALA A 458 38.50 -16.60 24.75
C ALA A 458 37.61 -17.80 25.12
N GLY A 459 36.94 -18.38 24.12
CA GLY A 459 36.21 -19.64 24.23
C GLY A 459 35.93 -20.22 22.84
N LEU A 460 36.58 -21.33 22.48
CA LEU A 460 36.38 -22.00 21.20
C LEU A 460 35.01 -22.68 21.13
N VAL A 461 34.13 -22.20 20.25
CA VAL A 461 33.03 -22.99 19.70
C VAL A 461 32.98 -22.74 18.19
N ALA A 462 33.14 -23.81 17.40
CA ALA A 462 33.01 -23.72 15.95
C ALA A 462 31.52 -23.68 15.57
N ALA A 463 31.03 -22.51 15.17
CA ALA A 463 29.69 -22.35 14.59
C ALA A 463 29.78 -22.35 13.06
N ALA A 464 28.87 -23.06 12.40
CA ALA A 464 28.80 -23.13 10.94
C ALA A 464 28.31 -21.79 10.34
N VAL A 465 28.92 -21.37 9.23
CA VAL A 465 28.61 -20.11 8.54
C VAL A 465 27.55 -20.36 7.46
N PRO A 466 26.48 -19.54 7.34
CA PRO A 466 25.53 -19.66 6.25
C PRO A 466 26.17 -19.27 4.91
N ALA A 467 25.83 -20.01 3.85
CA ALA A 467 26.51 -19.93 2.56
C ALA A 467 25.93 -18.86 1.62
N ALA A 468 26.49 -17.64 1.65
CA ALA A 468 26.24 -16.60 0.63
C ALA A 468 27.40 -15.59 0.45
N ALA A 469 28.65 -15.97 0.75
CA ALA A 469 29.83 -15.10 0.59
C ALA A 469 30.99 -15.86 -0.08
N ALA A 470 30.77 -16.26 -1.34
CA ALA A 470 31.72 -17.08 -2.09
C ALA A 470 31.83 -16.64 -3.56
N ALA A 471 33.02 -16.84 -4.13
CA ALA A 471 33.21 -16.80 -5.58
C ALA A 471 32.39 -17.90 -6.27
N CYS A 472 32.04 -17.70 -7.54
CA CYS A 472 31.30 -18.69 -8.32
C CYS A 472 32.10 -20.01 -8.40
N SER A 473 31.51 -21.11 -7.93
CA SER A 473 32.17 -22.43 -7.86
C SER A 473 32.43 -23.06 -9.23
N GLY A 474 31.65 -22.70 -10.26
CA GLY A 474 31.80 -23.11 -11.66
C GLY A 474 31.94 -21.93 -12.62
N THR A 475 32.04 -22.20 -13.92
CA THR A 475 32.17 -21.18 -14.98
C THR A 475 30.85 -20.56 -15.43
N SER A 476 29.71 -21.03 -14.92
CA SER A 476 28.35 -20.55 -15.25
C SER A 476 27.96 -19.24 -14.57
N GLY A 477 28.92 -18.34 -14.37
CA GLY A 477 28.74 -17.10 -13.60
C GLY A 477 30.03 -16.30 -13.46
N VAL A 478 29.86 -15.02 -13.18
CA VAL A 478 30.94 -14.04 -13.03
C VAL A 478 31.14 -13.74 -11.54
N THR A 479 32.37 -13.88 -11.06
CA THR A 479 32.68 -13.54 -9.66
C THR A 479 32.88 -12.04 -9.52
N VAL A 480 32.22 -11.39 -8.57
CA VAL A 480 32.34 -9.95 -8.35
C VAL A 480 33.00 -9.70 -6.99
N VAL A 481 34.08 -8.93 -7.00
CA VAL A 481 34.82 -8.47 -5.83
C VAL A 481 34.59 -6.97 -5.65
N VAL A 482 34.16 -6.55 -4.47
CA VAL A 482 33.98 -5.14 -4.09
C VAL A 482 34.86 -4.83 -2.88
N ASP A 483 35.78 -3.87 -3.02
CA ASP A 483 36.74 -3.44 -2.01
C ASP A 483 36.54 -1.95 -1.70
N THR A 484 36.13 -1.62 -0.47
CA THR A 484 35.74 -0.25 -0.07
C THR A 484 36.91 0.64 0.34
N GLY A 485 38.10 0.07 0.60
CA GLY A 485 39.12 0.75 1.40
C GLY A 485 39.45 0.00 2.67
N SER A 486 38.41 -0.41 3.40
CA SER A 486 38.49 -1.08 4.70
C SER A 486 38.06 -2.55 4.60
N SER A 487 36.97 -2.85 3.91
CA SER A 487 36.41 -4.20 3.70
C SER A 487 36.60 -4.70 2.26
N VAL A 488 36.55 -6.03 2.08
CA VAL A 488 36.49 -6.70 0.78
C VAL A 488 35.37 -7.74 0.83
N VAL A 489 34.45 -7.69 -0.13
CA VAL A 489 33.33 -8.64 -0.28
C VAL A 489 33.45 -9.34 -1.62
N THR A 490 33.19 -10.64 -1.66
CA THR A 490 33.16 -11.44 -2.90
C THR A 490 31.83 -12.17 -2.99
N ALA A 491 31.14 -12.03 -4.11
CA ALA A 491 29.88 -12.71 -4.41
C ALA A 491 29.87 -13.24 -5.85
N CYS A 492 28.89 -14.09 -6.15
CA CYS A 492 28.72 -14.68 -7.48
C CYS A 492 27.52 -14.05 -8.19
N ALA A 493 27.74 -13.51 -9.39
CA ALA A 493 26.68 -13.21 -10.34
C ALA A 493 26.37 -14.48 -11.14
N PRO A 494 25.18 -15.10 -10.98
CA PRO A 494 24.82 -16.29 -11.75
C PRO A 494 24.50 -15.93 -13.21
N GLY A 495 24.80 -16.86 -14.12
CA GLY A 495 24.45 -16.72 -15.54
C GLY A 495 25.47 -15.93 -16.36
N ASP A 496 24.98 -15.24 -17.39
CA ASP A 496 25.77 -14.52 -18.39
C ASP A 496 25.37 -13.04 -18.40
N PRO A 497 26.00 -12.20 -17.55
CA PRO A 497 25.65 -10.80 -17.43
C PRO A 497 26.25 -9.96 -18.56
N SER A 498 25.39 -9.32 -19.36
CA SER A 498 25.76 -8.53 -20.54
C SER A 498 26.52 -7.22 -20.25
N SER A 499 26.82 -6.94 -18.98
CA SER A 499 27.68 -5.82 -18.58
C SER A 499 28.26 -6.02 -17.17
N GLY A 500 29.38 -5.35 -16.88
CA GLY A 500 29.95 -5.26 -15.53
C GLY A 500 29.01 -4.66 -14.49
N LEU A 501 28.13 -3.72 -14.87
CA LEU A 501 27.07 -3.20 -14.00
C LEU A 501 26.01 -4.27 -13.72
N GLN A 502 25.57 -5.01 -14.73
CA GLN A 502 24.61 -6.10 -14.53
C GLN A 502 25.20 -7.23 -13.68
N ALA A 503 26.49 -7.56 -13.87
CA ALA A 503 27.20 -8.51 -13.02
C ALA A 503 27.23 -8.03 -11.56
N LEU A 504 27.51 -6.75 -11.31
CA LEU A 504 27.50 -6.17 -9.97
C LEU A 504 26.11 -6.29 -9.30
N SER A 505 25.04 -5.94 -10.01
CA SER A 505 23.66 -6.07 -9.50
C SER A 505 23.23 -7.52 -9.30
N LEU A 506 23.55 -8.44 -10.23
CA LEU A 506 23.21 -9.87 -10.12
C LEU A 506 24.02 -10.59 -9.03
N ALA A 507 25.19 -10.08 -8.66
CA ALA A 507 25.93 -10.53 -7.48
C ALA A 507 25.34 -10.00 -6.15
N GLY A 508 24.21 -9.30 -6.17
CA GLY A 508 23.50 -8.83 -4.99
C GLY A 508 24.00 -7.49 -4.42
N PHE A 509 24.81 -6.73 -5.17
CA PHE A 509 25.25 -5.42 -4.74
C PHE A 509 24.28 -4.32 -5.22
N GLY A 510 23.83 -3.45 -4.32
CA GLY A 510 23.10 -2.24 -4.67
C GLY A 510 24.02 -1.22 -5.34
N VAL A 511 23.58 -0.61 -6.44
CA VAL A 511 24.40 0.31 -7.25
C VAL A 511 23.69 1.64 -7.41
N THR A 512 24.26 2.70 -6.85
CA THR A 512 23.81 4.09 -7.12
C THR A 512 24.69 4.67 -8.21
N GLN A 513 24.08 5.17 -9.28
CA GLN A 513 24.79 5.83 -10.38
C GLN A 513 24.75 7.36 -10.21
N VAL A 514 25.65 8.05 -10.89
CA VAL A 514 25.69 9.52 -10.93
C VAL A 514 24.48 10.05 -11.71
N GLN A 515 23.70 10.94 -11.09
CA GLN A 515 22.46 11.49 -11.68
C GLN A 515 22.73 12.26 -12.98
N THR A 516 23.77 13.10 -13.00
CA THR A 516 24.16 13.88 -14.19
C THR A 516 24.89 13.06 -15.25
N GLN A 517 25.32 11.83 -14.94
CA GLN A 517 26.03 10.94 -15.87
C GLN A 517 25.71 9.45 -15.61
N PRO A 518 24.52 8.97 -16.02
CA PRO A 518 24.16 7.56 -15.95
C PRO A 518 25.21 6.66 -16.62
N GLY A 519 25.51 5.53 -16.00
CA GLY A 519 26.61 4.62 -16.34
C GLY A 519 27.87 4.79 -15.47
N PHE A 520 28.03 5.92 -14.77
CA PHE A 520 29.10 6.11 -13.79
C PHE A 520 28.64 5.67 -12.39
N VAL A 521 29.39 4.79 -11.72
CA VAL A 521 29.04 4.31 -10.37
C VAL A 521 29.46 5.32 -9.32
N CYS A 522 28.50 5.81 -8.56
CA CYS A 522 28.71 6.67 -7.40
C CYS A 522 28.89 5.84 -6.13
N ARG A 523 27.93 4.95 -5.81
CA ARG A 523 27.96 4.10 -4.62
C ARG A 523 27.76 2.63 -4.97
N ILE A 524 28.37 1.76 -4.16
CA ILE A 524 28.08 0.33 -4.10
C ILE A 524 27.73 -0.01 -2.65
N ASN A 525 26.57 -0.62 -2.42
CA ASN A 525 25.98 -0.83 -1.08
C ASN A 525 26.05 0.43 -0.20
N ASP A 526 25.58 1.55 -0.77
CA ASP A 526 25.62 2.90 -0.19
C ASP A 526 27.00 3.45 0.20
N PHE A 527 28.10 2.77 -0.14
CA PHE A 527 29.45 3.29 0.09
C PHE A 527 30.00 4.03 -1.15
N PRO A 528 30.53 5.27 -1.01
CA PRO A 528 30.60 6.09 0.20
C PRO A 528 29.28 6.81 0.52
N GLY A 529 28.81 6.72 1.77
CA GLY A 529 27.51 7.29 2.17
C GLY A 529 27.45 8.82 2.17
N SER A 530 28.60 9.50 2.08
CA SER A 530 28.73 10.95 2.06
C SER A 530 28.60 11.59 0.68
N ASP A 531 28.71 10.81 -0.41
CA ASP A 531 28.63 11.36 -1.77
C ASP A 531 27.16 11.46 -2.21
N PRO A 532 26.61 12.66 -2.50
CA PRO A 532 25.20 12.83 -2.87
C PRO A 532 24.83 12.26 -4.26
N CYS A 533 25.80 11.72 -5.02
CA CYS A 533 25.61 11.12 -6.33
C CYS A 533 25.03 12.04 -7.41
N HIS A 534 25.07 13.35 -7.20
CA HIS A 534 24.61 14.32 -8.19
C HIS A 534 25.60 14.45 -9.36
N SER A 535 26.88 14.68 -9.04
CA SER A 535 27.98 14.91 -9.99
C SER A 535 28.97 13.75 -9.98
N THR A 536 29.80 13.65 -11.02
CA THR A 536 30.80 12.58 -11.13
C THR A 536 31.83 12.66 -9.99
N PRO A 537 32.12 11.56 -9.25
CA PRO A 537 33.04 11.58 -8.12
C PRO A 537 34.45 12.07 -8.52
N PRO A 538 35.19 12.73 -7.61
CA PRO A 538 36.53 13.23 -7.91
C PRO A 538 37.51 12.06 -8.15
N ALA A 539 38.53 12.29 -8.97
CA ALA A 539 39.54 11.28 -9.32
C ALA A 539 40.37 10.73 -8.13
N THR A 540 40.22 11.31 -6.94
CA THR A 540 40.81 10.83 -5.68
C THR A 540 39.91 9.88 -4.89
N ALA A 541 38.61 9.81 -5.19
CA ALA A 541 37.61 9.07 -4.44
C ALA A 541 36.46 8.59 -5.34
N TYR A 542 36.74 7.61 -6.21
CA TYR A 542 35.78 6.99 -7.13
C TYR A 542 35.88 5.45 -7.11
N TRP A 543 34.91 4.78 -7.70
CA TRP A 543 34.93 3.33 -7.90
C TRP A 543 35.74 2.94 -9.14
N ALA A 544 36.99 2.52 -8.91
CA ALA A 544 37.87 1.97 -9.93
C ALA A 544 37.41 0.56 -10.33
N TYR A 545 37.30 0.32 -11.64
CA TYR A 545 36.72 -0.90 -12.20
C TYR A 545 37.76 -1.74 -12.94
N TYR A 546 37.79 -3.02 -12.62
CA TYR A 546 38.82 -3.99 -13.01
C TYR A 546 38.19 -5.30 -13.50
N HIS A 547 38.92 -6.02 -14.34
CA HIS A 547 38.56 -7.37 -14.77
C HIS A 547 39.79 -8.29 -14.72
N ALA A 548 39.57 -9.59 -14.56
CA ALA A 548 40.62 -10.60 -14.49
C ALA A 548 40.12 -12.01 -14.87
N ALA A 549 41.04 -12.86 -15.32
CA ALA A 549 40.85 -14.31 -15.26
C ALA A 549 40.95 -14.80 -13.81
N ARG A 550 40.25 -15.89 -13.46
CA ARG A 550 40.32 -16.48 -12.10
C ARG A 550 41.74 -16.90 -11.74
N GLY A 551 42.20 -16.49 -10.56
CA GLY A 551 43.58 -16.69 -10.11
C GLY A 551 44.65 -15.92 -10.92
N GLY A 552 44.25 -15.04 -11.83
CA GLY A 552 45.15 -14.21 -12.63
C GLY A 552 45.53 -12.89 -11.94
N SER A 553 45.86 -11.87 -12.74
CA SER A 553 46.13 -10.51 -12.29
C SER A 553 44.99 -9.56 -12.66
N TRP A 554 44.76 -8.54 -11.83
CA TRP A 554 43.82 -7.46 -12.12
C TRP A 554 44.27 -6.60 -13.30
N SER A 555 43.37 -6.33 -14.24
CA SER A 555 43.55 -5.35 -15.32
C SER A 555 42.56 -4.20 -15.15
N TYR A 556 43.05 -2.95 -15.10
CA TYR A 556 42.18 -1.77 -15.03
C TYR A 556 41.38 -1.65 -16.32
N SER A 557 40.07 -1.45 -16.23
CA SER A 557 39.22 -1.37 -17.42
C SER A 557 39.30 0.00 -18.08
N SER A 558 39.77 0.06 -19.33
CA SER A 558 39.68 1.25 -20.19
C SER A 558 38.27 1.50 -20.73
N THR A 559 37.32 0.59 -20.46
CA THR A 559 35.91 0.68 -20.86
C THR A 559 35.01 0.74 -19.63
N GLY A 560 34.00 1.60 -19.66
CA GLY A 560 33.03 1.73 -18.56
C GLY A 560 32.27 0.43 -18.28
N ALA A 561 31.94 0.18 -17.01
CA ALA A 561 31.30 -1.07 -16.59
C ALA A 561 29.91 -1.32 -17.18
N GLY A 562 29.22 -0.28 -17.67
CA GLY A 562 27.96 -0.43 -18.41
C GLY A 562 28.13 -0.89 -19.86
N SER A 563 29.36 -0.97 -20.38
CA SER A 563 29.66 -1.34 -21.77
C SER A 563 30.70 -2.45 -21.91
N TYR A 564 31.38 -2.82 -20.82
CA TYR A 564 32.25 -3.99 -20.78
C TYR A 564 31.41 -5.25 -20.49
N ASP A 565 31.49 -6.25 -21.36
CA ASP A 565 30.75 -7.52 -21.30
C ASP A 565 31.62 -8.67 -20.71
N PRO A 566 31.44 -9.03 -19.43
CA PRO A 566 32.26 -10.03 -18.76
C PRO A 566 31.81 -11.46 -19.04
N GLN A 567 32.67 -12.21 -19.72
CA GLN A 567 32.41 -13.62 -20.02
C GLN A 567 32.25 -14.49 -18.74
N PRO A 568 31.31 -15.45 -18.70
CA PRO A 568 31.15 -16.36 -17.58
C PRO A 568 32.45 -17.12 -17.26
N GLY A 569 32.77 -17.26 -15.98
CA GLY A 569 34.06 -17.81 -15.54
C GLY A 569 35.13 -16.75 -15.25
N THR A 570 34.89 -15.47 -15.54
CA THR A 570 35.82 -14.36 -15.19
C THR A 570 35.60 -13.82 -13.77
N VAL A 571 36.44 -12.86 -13.37
CA VAL A 571 36.35 -12.08 -12.13
C VAL A 571 36.30 -10.59 -12.45
N GLN A 572 35.34 -9.90 -11.85
CA GLN A 572 35.16 -8.45 -11.89
C GLN A 572 35.59 -7.85 -10.56
N GLY A 573 36.28 -6.72 -10.60
CA GLY A 573 36.82 -6.05 -9.43
C GLY A 573 36.36 -4.60 -9.36
N TRP A 574 35.95 -4.18 -8.17
CA TRP A 574 35.57 -2.80 -7.87
C TRP A 574 36.36 -2.36 -6.65
N ARG A 575 37.06 -1.23 -6.75
CA ARG A 575 37.87 -0.69 -5.64
C ARG A 575 37.62 0.80 -5.48
N PHE A 576 37.15 1.22 -4.32
CA PHE A 576 36.99 2.63 -4.02
C PHE A 576 38.34 3.28 -3.68
N GLY A 577 38.57 4.48 -4.23
CA GLY A 577 39.78 5.27 -3.98
C GLY A 577 40.21 6.09 -5.20
N SER A 578 41.52 6.13 -5.44
CA SER A 578 42.14 6.92 -6.52
C SER A 578 42.72 6.00 -7.62
N GLY A 579 41.94 5.01 -8.06
CA GLY A 579 42.36 4.08 -9.13
C GLY A 579 43.18 2.87 -8.69
N GLN A 580 43.25 2.52 -7.40
CA GLN A 580 43.92 1.30 -6.95
C GLN A 580 43.16 0.03 -7.40
N GLN A 581 43.87 -1.09 -7.55
CA GLN A 581 43.25 -2.42 -7.72
C GLN A 581 42.69 -2.96 -6.40
N PRO A 582 41.73 -3.91 -6.43
CA PRO A 582 41.29 -4.62 -5.23
C PRO A 582 42.47 -5.28 -4.49
N ARG A 583 42.45 -5.24 -3.15
CA ARG A 583 43.59 -5.69 -2.32
C ARG A 583 43.76 -7.20 -2.24
N ILE A 584 42.73 -7.97 -2.58
CA ILE A 584 42.84 -9.43 -2.75
C ILE A 584 43.22 -9.75 -4.20
N ALA A 585 43.94 -10.86 -4.42
CA ALA A 585 44.08 -11.41 -5.76
C ALA A 585 42.72 -11.86 -6.32
N PRO A 586 42.50 -11.85 -7.65
CA PRO A 586 41.32 -12.43 -8.28
C PRO A 586 41.08 -13.87 -7.79
N PRO A 587 39.91 -14.20 -7.21
CA PRO A 587 39.66 -15.54 -6.68
C PRO A 587 39.94 -16.65 -7.69
N ALA A 588 40.72 -17.65 -7.27
CA ALA A 588 40.97 -18.85 -8.05
C ALA A 588 39.75 -19.80 -8.00
N PRO A 589 39.59 -20.72 -8.97
CA PRO A 589 38.56 -21.74 -8.88
C PRO A 589 38.83 -22.64 -7.68
N SER A 590 37.83 -22.82 -6.80
CA SER A 590 37.94 -23.75 -5.68
C SER A 590 38.16 -25.17 -6.19
N ALA A 591 39.32 -25.76 -5.89
CA ALA A 591 39.56 -27.16 -6.17
C ALA A 591 38.57 -28.01 -5.36
N THR A 592 37.75 -28.80 -6.05
CA THR A 592 36.85 -29.76 -5.41
C THR A 592 37.67 -30.84 -4.71
N THR A 593 37.80 -30.73 -3.39
CA THR A 593 38.37 -31.79 -2.55
C THR A 593 37.50 -33.04 -2.68
N SER A 594 37.97 -34.02 -3.43
CA SER A 594 37.35 -35.34 -3.47
C SER A 594 37.50 -36.02 -2.11
N THR A 595 36.38 -36.47 -1.56
CA THR A 595 36.32 -37.13 -0.25
C THR A 595 37.20 -38.39 -0.25
N PRO A 596 38.08 -38.60 0.74
CA PRO A 596 38.94 -39.79 0.77
C PRO A 596 38.11 -41.05 0.98
N ARG A 597 37.94 -41.85 -0.07
CA ARG A 597 37.28 -43.16 0.03
C ARG A 597 38.23 -44.16 0.69
N THR A 598 37.99 -44.47 1.95
CA THR A 598 38.64 -45.59 2.63
C THR A 598 38.17 -46.91 2.01
N THR A 599 39.01 -47.55 1.19
CA THR A 599 38.85 -48.96 0.84
C THR A 599 40.22 -49.58 0.63
N SER A 600 40.68 -50.34 1.61
CA SER A 600 41.92 -51.10 1.60
C SER A 600 41.75 -52.45 0.89
N THR A 601 42.49 -52.70 -0.18
CA THR A 601 42.66 -54.04 -0.79
C THR A 601 44.09 -54.17 -1.33
N PRO A 602 44.79 -55.32 -1.18
CA PRO A 602 46.26 -55.34 -1.23
C PRO A 602 46.90 -55.57 -2.61
N ARG A 603 48.22 -55.35 -2.64
CA ARG A 603 49.13 -55.56 -3.78
C ARG A 603 49.32 -57.05 -4.12
N THR A 604 49.05 -57.41 -5.37
CA THR A 604 49.64 -58.56 -6.10
C THR A 604 49.57 -58.26 -7.61
N THR A 605 50.65 -57.85 -8.27
CA THR A 605 51.67 -58.66 -8.99
C THR A 605 51.41 -58.83 -10.51
N THR A 606 52.42 -58.41 -11.30
CA THR A 606 52.89 -59.02 -12.57
C THR A 606 52.53 -58.37 -13.92
N ALA A 607 53.60 -58.21 -14.71
CA ALA A 607 53.71 -58.06 -16.17
C ALA A 607 53.38 -56.73 -16.89
N ALA A 608 54.44 -56.15 -17.47
CA ALA A 608 54.45 -55.27 -18.65
C ALA A 608 54.38 -56.15 -19.95
N PRO A 609 54.38 -55.66 -21.23
CA PRO A 609 55.10 -54.46 -21.71
C PRO A 609 54.43 -53.58 -22.82
N LYS A 610 55.10 -52.45 -23.09
CA LYS A 610 54.98 -51.51 -24.24
C LYS A 610 56.09 -51.86 -25.26
N PRO A 611 55.91 -51.85 -26.61
CA PRO A 611 55.96 -50.63 -27.49
C PRO A 611 55.03 -50.74 -28.75
N ALA A 612 55.11 -49.99 -29.88
CA ALA A 612 56.06 -48.99 -30.39
C ALA A 612 55.48 -47.97 -31.44
N SER A 613 56.08 -46.78 -31.51
CA SER A 613 56.49 -45.96 -32.70
C SER A 613 55.63 -45.72 -33.97
N SER A 614 55.61 -44.44 -34.40
CA SER A 614 55.33 -43.84 -35.74
C SER A 614 56.49 -44.15 -36.77
N PRO A 615 56.62 -43.58 -38.01
CA PRO A 615 55.77 -42.65 -38.82
C PRO A 615 55.72 -42.87 -40.38
N ARG A 616 55.10 -41.92 -41.14
CA ARG A 616 55.63 -41.26 -42.39
C ARG A 616 55.04 -41.56 -43.82
N ARG A 617 54.30 -40.54 -44.35
CA ARG A 617 54.34 -39.91 -45.72
C ARG A 617 53.50 -40.39 -46.95
N THR A 618 52.64 -39.45 -47.44
CA THR A 618 52.51 -38.79 -48.80
C THR A 618 52.55 -39.64 -50.10
N PRO A 619 51.90 -39.23 -51.25
CA PRO A 619 51.83 -37.83 -51.73
C PRO A 619 50.63 -37.36 -52.62
N THR A 620 50.74 -36.08 -53.01
CA THR A 620 50.26 -35.41 -54.26
C THR A 620 48.87 -34.75 -54.30
N ALA A 621 48.89 -33.48 -54.71
CA ALA A 621 47.72 -32.69 -55.14
C ALA A 621 47.54 -32.79 -56.69
N PRO A 622 46.62 -32.03 -57.31
CA PRO A 622 47.00 -30.67 -57.69
C PRO A 622 45.95 -29.56 -57.50
N ARG A 623 46.51 -28.34 -57.39
CA ARG A 623 45.92 -27.00 -57.55
C ARG A 623 45.58 -26.81 -59.06
N ALA A 624 44.88 -25.79 -59.61
CA ALA A 624 44.77 -24.39 -59.24
C ALA A 624 43.83 -23.59 -60.20
N THR A 625 43.53 -22.32 -59.85
CA THR A 625 43.39 -21.12 -60.75
C THR A 625 42.23 -21.06 -61.77
N ASN A 626 41.65 -19.92 -62.18
CA ASN A 626 41.88 -18.45 -62.01
C ASN A 626 40.49 -17.76 -61.82
N GLY A 627 40.33 -16.47 -61.46
CA GLY A 627 41.27 -15.41 -61.11
C GLY A 627 40.56 -14.06 -60.80
N SER A 628 41.34 -13.16 -60.19
CA SER A 628 41.24 -11.67 -60.08
C SER A 628 40.46 -10.97 -61.23
N THR A 629 39.77 -9.82 -61.06
CA THR A 629 40.30 -8.51 -60.59
C THR A 629 39.23 -7.59 -59.93
N ALA A 630 39.62 -6.35 -59.55
CA ALA A 630 38.84 -5.45 -58.67
C ALA A 630 38.74 -3.98 -59.17
N ALA A 631 37.92 -3.20 -58.44
CA ALA A 631 38.01 -1.74 -58.15
C ALA A 631 37.19 -0.68 -58.94
N GLY A 632 36.80 0.38 -58.20
CA GLY A 632 36.19 1.65 -58.66
C GLY A 632 34.69 1.82 -58.31
N THR A 633 34.16 2.93 -57.78
CA THR A 633 34.74 4.25 -57.42
C THR A 633 33.79 5.02 -56.46
N THR A 634 34.27 6.01 -55.69
CA THR A 634 33.50 7.03 -54.89
C THR A 634 33.79 8.46 -55.43
N PRO A 635 33.34 9.61 -54.87
CA PRO A 635 32.30 9.96 -53.85
C PRO A 635 31.31 11.10 -54.29
N ALA A 636 30.40 11.58 -53.41
CA ALA A 636 30.04 13.01 -53.11
C ALA A 636 28.58 13.27 -52.62
N THR A 637 28.40 14.34 -51.83
CA THR A 637 27.16 14.85 -51.15
C THR A 637 26.21 15.64 -52.09
N PRO A 638 24.93 15.95 -51.71
CA PRO A 638 24.62 17.27 -51.09
C PRO A 638 23.38 17.29 -50.11
N GLU A 639 22.78 18.48 -49.92
CA GLU A 639 22.06 18.96 -48.71
C GLU A 639 20.64 19.57 -48.99
N ALA A 640 19.74 19.51 -47.99
CA ALA A 640 18.52 20.31 -47.66
C ALA A 640 17.40 20.78 -48.67
N ARG A 641 16.14 20.43 -48.33
CA ARG A 641 14.81 21.15 -48.47
C ARG A 641 14.32 21.60 -49.90
N PRO A 642 13.07 22.10 -50.13
CA PRO A 642 11.85 22.23 -49.30
C PRO A 642 10.49 21.76 -49.94
N SER A 643 9.36 22.06 -49.25
CA SER A 643 7.91 22.24 -49.57
C SER A 643 7.34 21.98 -51.00
N THR A 644 6.04 21.72 -51.28
CA THR A 644 4.74 22.25 -50.73
C THR A 644 3.54 21.32 -51.03
N ALA A 645 2.39 21.54 -50.35
CA ALA A 645 1.04 21.11 -50.81
C ALA A 645 0.51 22.00 -51.98
N PRO A 646 -0.67 21.72 -52.58
CA PRO A 646 -1.80 22.65 -52.34
C PRO A 646 -3.27 22.12 -52.42
N SER A 647 -4.13 22.79 -51.63
CA SER A 647 -5.47 23.37 -51.91
C SER A 647 -6.74 22.60 -52.37
N GLY A 648 -7.87 22.92 -51.69
CA GLY A 648 -9.21 23.10 -52.26
C GLY A 648 -10.37 22.47 -51.45
N SER A 649 -10.92 23.06 -50.37
CA SER A 649 -11.87 24.21 -50.28
C SER A 649 -13.29 23.95 -50.85
N ALA A 650 -14.43 24.36 -50.24
CA ALA A 650 -14.68 24.94 -48.90
C ALA A 650 -16.20 24.94 -48.52
N THR A 651 -16.47 25.02 -47.22
CA THR A 651 -17.56 25.68 -46.44
C THR A 651 -18.78 26.34 -47.13
N ALA A 652 -20.01 26.09 -46.61
CA ALA A 652 -21.06 27.14 -46.39
C ALA A 652 -22.34 26.67 -45.62
N THR A 653 -22.60 27.30 -44.45
CA THR A 653 -23.88 27.94 -44.01
C THR A 653 -25.15 27.09 -43.63
N PRO A 654 -25.97 27.50 -42.61
CA PRO A 654 -27.10 26.71 -42.06
C PRO A 654 -28.52 27.30 -42.26
N SER A 655 -29.54 26.58 -41.72
CA SER A 655 -30.98 26.95 -41.57
C SER A 655 -31.84 26.90 -42.86
N PRO A 656 -33.19 26.67 -42.79
CA PRO A 656 -34.13 27.30 -41.84
C PRO A 656 -35.22 26.42 -41.16
N SER A 657 -35.83 27.00 -40.12
CA SER A 657 -37.24 26.88 -39.64
C SER A 657 -37.89 25.49 -39.44
N ALA A 658 -38.56 25.21 -38.30
CA ALA A 658 -39.58 26.09 -37.70
C ALA A 658 -39.81 25.90 -36.18
N SER A 659 -40.15 27.02 -35.53
CA SER A 659 -41.11 27.27 -34.42
C SER A 659 -41.46 26.19 -33.38
N ALA A 660 -41.64 26.50 -32.08
CA ALA A 660 -41.42 27.73 -31.31
C ALA A 660 -41.46 27.42 -29.79
N SER A 661 -40.87 28.30 -28.97
CA SER A 661 -40.84 28.22 -27.50
C SER A 661 -41.96 29.04 -26.83
N GLY A 662 -42.36 28.72 -25.58
CA GLY A 662 -43.23 29.61 -24.77
C GLY A 662 -43.65 29.04 -23.39
N PRO A 663 -43.55 29.78 -22.25
CA PRO A 663 -43.73 29.20 -20.91
C PRO A 663 -44.73 29.90 -19.94
N ALA A 664 -45.02 29.19 -18.83
CA ALA A 664 -45.22 29.64 -17.44
C ALA A 664 -46.50 30.35 -16.90
N SER A 665 -46.99 29.79 -15.76
CA SER A 665 -47.46 30.44 -14.51
C SER A 665 -48.93 30.84 -14.29
N GLY A 666 -49.41 30.69 -13.04
CA GLY A 666 -50.62 31.33 -12.49
C GLY A 666 -51.57 30.43 -11.67
N SER A 667 -51.82 30.78 -10.39
CA SER A 667 -52.83 30.18 -9.48
C SER A 667 -54.15 30.99 -9.47
N PRO A 668 -55.28 30.44 -8.97
CA PRO A 668 -55.83 31.03 -7.73
C PRO A 668 -56.52 30.04 -6.75
N SER A 669 -56.67 30.48 -5.49
CA SER A 669 -57.46 29.82 -4.43
C SER A 669 -58.98 30.03 -4.57
N PRO A 670 -59.78 29.35 -3.73
CA PRO A 670 -60.57 30.12 -2.75
C PRO A 670 -60.39 29.65 -1.29
N THR A 671 -61.02 30.40 -0.38
CA THR A 671 -60.96 30.33 1.09
C THR A 671 -61.95 29.32 1.70
N ASP A 672 -61.72 28.86 2.94
CA ASP A 672 -62.46 29.35 4.12
C ASP A 672 -61.96 28.76 5.46
N ASP A 673 -62.04 29.61 6.50
CA ASP A 673 -61.96 29.43 7.97
C ASP A 673 -61.21 28.26 8.68
N ALA A 674 -60.22 28.64 9.50
CA ALA A 674 -60.37 28.65 10.98
C ALA A 674 -59.22 29.42 11.68
N THR A 675 -59.52 30.16 12.76
CA THR A 675 -58.62 31.12 13.43
C THR A 675 -57.80 30.56 14.61
N PRO A 676 -56.72 31.26 15.05
CA PRO A 676 -55.79 30.80 16.09
C PRO A 676 -55.91 31.53 17.45
N THR A 677 -55.32 30.92 18.48
CA THR A 677 -54.83 31.50 19.76
C THR A 677 -53.66 30.63 20.25
N ASP A 678 -52.67 31.08 21.02
CA ASP A 678 -52.46 32.37 21.67
C ASP A 678 -50.94 32.67 21.80
N GLY A 679 -50.55 33.94 21.94
CA GLY A 679 -49.13 34.30 22.13
C GLY A 679 -48.91 35.79 22.41
N PRO A 680 -48.40 36.17 23.60
CA PRO A 680 -48.16 37.58 23.94
C PRO A 680 -46.70 38.02 23.73
N THR A 681 -46.56 39.21 23.14
CA THR A 681 -45.33 40.04 23.14
C THR A 681 -45.56 41.26 24.09
N PRO A 682 -44.77 42.35 24.06
CA PRO A 682 -43.44 42.49 24.68
C PRO A 682 -43.38 43.65 25.71
N VAL A 683 -42.28 43.79 26.47
CA VAL A 683 -41.99 45.02 27.23
C VAL A 683 -40.48 45.34 27.20
N ALA A 684 -40.13 46.62 27.09
CA ALA A 684 -38.77 47.14 26.99
C ALA A 684 -38.27 47.80 28.30
N SER A 685 -36.95 47.97 28.44
CA SER A 685 -36.25 49.23 28.83
C SER A 685 -34.85 48.97 29.43
N ALA A 686 -33.90 49.85 29.12
CA ALA A 686 -32.56 49.90 29.73
C ALA A 686 -32.49 51.01 30.81
N PRO A 687 -31.36 51.13 31.53
CA PRO A 687 -30.88 52.42 32.01
C PRO A 687 -29.50 52.81 31.44
N THR A 688 -29.27 54.12 31.37
CA THR A 688 -28.15 54.83 30.72
C THR A 688 -27.06 55.30 31.68
N SER A 689 -25.81 55.42 31.21
CA SER A 689 -24.72 56.37 31.61
C SER A 689 -23.48 56.07 30.76
N GLY A 690 -22.72 57.00 30.15
CA GLY A 690 -22.88 58.44 29.91
C GLY A 690 -21.66 58.99 29.12
N ASP A 691 -21.93 59.85 28.13
CA ASP A 691 -21.08 60.89 27.49
C ASP A 691 -19.59 60.64 27.12
N ALA A 692 -19.27 60.58 25.81
CA ALA A 692 -18.60 61.67 25.06
C ALA A 692 -18.05 61.22 23.67
N GLU A 693 -18.51 61.88 22.60
CA GLU A 693 -18.00 61.85 21.20
C GLU A 693 -17.18 63.16 20.93
N PRO A 694 -16.43 63.36 19.79
CA PRO A 694 -16.59 62.67 18.51
C PRO A 694 -15.31 62.29 17.71
N GLY A 695 -15.49 61.38 16.73
CA GLY A 695 -14.86 61.55 15.41
C GLY A 695 -14.41 60.32 14.63
N GLY A 696 -15.12 60.01 13.52
CA GLY A 696 -14.56 59.30 12.35
C GLY A 696 -15.14 57.92 12.05
N VAL A 697 -15.81 57.81 10.89
CA VAL A 697 -16.39 56.58 10.31
C VAL A 697 -16.07 56.56 8.79
N PRO A 698 -16.18 55.43 8.04
CA PRO A 698 -16.49 54.05 8.45
C PRO A 698 -15.67 52.93 7.70
N LEU A 699 -16.08 51.67 7.94
CA LEU A 699 -16.03 50.46 7.08
C LEU A 699 -14.93 49.37 7.27
N LEU A 700 -15.42 48.26 7.85
CA LEU A 700 -15.33 46.85 7.40
C LEU A 700 -14.18 45.90 7.83
N ALA A 701 -14.65 44.80 8.42
CA ALA A 701 -14.20 43.40 8.31
C ALA A 701 -12.86 42.96 8.94
N GLY A 702 -12.97 42.07 9.93
CA GLY A 702 -11.89 41.16 10.37
C GLY A 702 -11.62 41.18 11.88
N GLY A 703 -12.29 40.31 12.66
CA GLY A 703 -11.99 40.19 14.09
C GLY A 703 -12.97 39.38 14.93
N ALA A 704 -12.96 38.05 14.81
CA ALA A 704 -13.70 37.16 15.71
C ALA A 704 -13.09 35.74 15.80
N LEU A 705 -11.81 35.62 16.21
CA LEU A 705 -11.21 34.31 16.55
C LEU A 705 -10.01 34.37 17.53
N ILE A 706 -10.04 35.27 18.52
CA ILE A 706 -9.14 35.20 19.70
C ILE A 706 -9.96 35.46 20.97
N ALA A 707 -10.69 34.45 21.46
CA ALA A 707 -11.30 34.47 22.80
C ALA A 707 -11.79 33.06 23.24
N LEU A 708 -10.91 32.07 23.39
CA LEU A 708 -11.20 30.89 24.23
C LEU A 708 -9.96 30.15 24.79
N VAL A 709 -8.85 30.86 25.00
CA VAL A 709 -7.69 30.37 25.80
C VAL A 709 -7.51 31.26 27.03
N ALA A 710 -8.52 31.31 27.90
CA ALA A 710 -8.48 32.04 29.18
C ALA A 710 -9.53 31.52 30.21
N GLY A 711 -9.79 30.21 30.24
CA GLY A 711 -10.88 29.62 31.04
C GLY A 711 -10.49 28.68 32.20
N GLY A 712 -9.19 28.44 32.44
CA GLY A 712 -8.73 27.37 33.33
C GLY A 712 -8.13 27.78 34.68
N ALA A 713 -7.64 29.01 34.83
CA ALA A 713 -6.78 29.40 35.96
C ALA A 713 -7.51 30.13 37.13
N GLY A 714 -8.78 30.49 36.98
CA GLY A 714 -9.49 31.33 37.95
C GLY A 714 -10.26 30.62 39.07
N TRP A 715 -10.57 29.32 38.94
CA TRP A 715 -11.58 28.67 39.77
C TRP A 715 -11.05 28.00 41.07
N THR A 716 -9.74 27.82 41.20
CA THR A 716 -9.12 27.13 42.35
C THR A 716 -8.91 28.00 43.60
N VAL A 717 -9.16 29.31 43.53
CA VAL A 717 -8.93 30.25 44.65
C VAL A 717 -10.20 30.50 45.49
N TRP A 718 -11.40 30.21 44.99
CA TRP A 718 -12.67 30.56 45.67
C TRP A 718 -13.24 29.47 46.61
N ARG A 719 -12.62 28.29 46.73
CA ARG A 719 -13.12 27.17 47.59
C ARG A 719 -12.31 26.90 48.88
N ARG A 720 -11.60 27.91 49.41
CA ARG A 720 -10.94 27.83 50.73
C ARG A 720 -11.55 28.72 51.83
N ARG A 721 -12.72 29.33 51.59
CA ARG A 721 -13.58 29.96 52.61
C ARG A 721 -15.05 29.79 52.22
N GLY A 722 -15.76 28.91 52.90
CA GLY A 722 -17.13 28.47 52.59
C GLY A 722 -17.31 27.02 52.97
#